data_AF-A0A1E7RN88-F1
#
_entry.id   AF-A0A1E7RN88-F1
#
_cell.length_a   1.000
_cell.length_b   1.000
_cell.length_c   1.000
_cell.angle_alpha   90.00
_cell.angle_beta   90.00
_cell.angle_gamma   90.00
#
_symmetry.space_group_name_H-M   'P 1'
#
loop_
_entity.id
_entity.type
_entity.pdbx_description
1 polymer ?
#
loop_
_entity_poly.entity_id
_entity_poly.type
_entity_poly.pdbx_seq_one_letter_code
_entity_poly.pdbx_strand_id
1 'polypeptide(L)'
;MLSGFDGLRFSHWHPEIRDDGVVVLSLDRQDSSVNAMSQDVLLELGDLVERLALDPPKAVVVQSVKPAGFIAGADLKEFQEFDRRGTVNDAIRRGQTTYQKLAELPCPTVAAIHGHCLGGGTELALACRYRVASNDPSTRIGLPETQLGIFPGWGGSARLPQLLGAPAAMDMMLTGRNLSASAARNIGLVDKVVAPAVLLDTAVALALAGTTRPFKQRLTAWATNTWLARKLLAPQMAKQVARKAKKEHYPAPYALINTWARTGGSGIQARLDAERRAVVKLAGTPTARNLIRIFFLTERLKALGGKDHGIRHVHVVGAGVMGGDIAAWSAYKGFEVTLQDREQRFIDPAMERAQALFARKVRDESKRPAVAARLKADLAGDGVAVADLVIEAIIEDAEAKRGLYQTLEPKMKADALLTTNTSSIPLVELRDHIQRPAQFAGLHYFNPVAQMPLVEIIHHDGMAPETERRLASFCKALGKFPVPVAGTPGFLVNRVLFPYMLEAATAYAEGIPGPVIDKTAVKFGMPMGPIELLDTVGLDVAAGVGKELAPFLGLQIPAALQTVEQGKRGKKDGQGIYKWDNGRAQKPDVPANYQAPDDREDRLILPLLNEAVACLHDGVVSDADLLDAGVIFGTGFAPFRGGPIQYIRATGADVLVERLKVLQQRHGDRFAPRPGWDAPVLREPVI
;
A
#
# COMPACT_ATOMS: atom_id res chain seq x y z
N MET A 1 3.93 42.13 -21.59
CA MET A 1 3.39 41.17 -22.58
C MET A 1 4.57 40.36 -23.09
N LEU A 2 4.47 39.04 -23.02
CA LEU A 2 5.56 38.10 -23.31
C LEU A 2 5.80 38.06 -24.83
N SER A 3 6.70 38.90 -25.36
CA SER A 3 7.01 38.97 -26.80
C SER A 3 7.49 37.63 -27.41
N GLY A 4 7.71 36.60 -26.58
CA GLY A 4 8.05 35.24 -26.96
C GLY A 4 6.91 34.21 -26.91
N PHE A 5 5.75 34.47 -26.28
CA PHE A 5 4.66 33.47 -26.12
C PHE A 5 3.29 33.95 -26.61
N ASP A 6 3.24 35.09 -27.31
CA ASP A 6 2.01 35.65 -27.84
C ASP A 6 1.27 34.66 -28.76
N GLY A 7 -0.03 34.48 -28.51
CA GLY A 7 -0.91 33.58 -29.27
C GLY A 7 -1.11 32.19 -28.65
N LEU A 8 -0.31 31.80 -27.65
CA LEU A 8 -0.52 30.55 -26.90
C LEU A 8 -1.41 30.82 -25.68
N ARG A 9 -2.41 29.96 -25.47
CA ARG A 9 -3.27 29.96 -24.28
C ARG A 9 -2.95 28.73 -23.47
N PHE A 10 -2.43 28.93 -22.26
CA PHE A 10 -2.08 27.86 -21.34
C PHE A 10 -3.04 27.86 -20.16
N SER A 11 -3.57 26.68 -19.86
CA SER A 11 -4.42 26.44 -18.71
C SER A 11 -3.64 25.84 -17.55
N HIS A 12 -2.50 25.18 -17.81
CA HIS A 12 -1.76 24.43 -16.81
C HIS A 12 -0.35 24.99 -16.56
N TRP A 13 0.27 25.59 -17.56
CA TRP A 13 1.61 26.15 -17.44
C TRP A 13 1.61 27.68 -17.45
N HIS A 14 2.38 28.26 -16.54
CA HIS A 14 2.55 29.71 -16.44
C HIS A 14 4.04 30.05 -16.67
N PRO A 15 4.42 30.42 -17.91
CA PRO A 15 5.78 30.87 -18.20
C PRO A 15 5.98 32.33 -17.72
N GLU A 16 7.09 32.56 -17.03
CA GLU A 16 7.52 33.89 -16.58
C GLU A 16 8.96 34.13 -17.05
N ILE A 17 9.21 35.28 -17.71
CA ILE A 17 10.56 35.70 -18.07
C ILE A 17 11.06 36.64 -16.97
N ARG A 18 12.18 36.28 -16.36
CA ARG A 18 12.85 37.10 -15.34
C ARG A 18 13.81 38.10 -15.97
N ASP A 19 14.12 39.17 -15.24
CA ASP A 19 15.07 40.22 -15.66
C ASP A 19 16.49 39.70 -15.94
N ASP A 20 16.87 38.59 -15.29
CA ASP A 20 18.15 37.93 -15.50
C ASP A 20 18.22 37.12 -16.81
N GLY A 21 17.10 37.01 -17.55
CA GLY A 21 16.96 36.29 -18.82
C GLY A 21 16.65 34.80 -18.66
N VAL A 22 16.28 34.35 -17.45
CA VAL A 22 15.82 32.98 -17.17
C VAL A 22 14.31 32.90 -17.31
N VAL A 23 13.84 31.83 -17.94
CA VAL A 23 12.41 31.49 -18.00
C VAL A 23 12.04 30.54 -16.89
N VAL A 24 11.00 30.86 -16.11
CA VAL A 24 10.42 29.98 -15.10
C VAL A 24 9.12 29.40 -15.64
N LEU A 25 9.05 28.08 -15.78
CA LEU A 25 7.84 27.34 -16.14
C LEU A 25 7.18 26.84 -14.86
N SER A 26 6.11 27.49 -14.44
CA SER A 26 5.36 27.13 -13.25
C SER A 26 4.17 26.24 -13.61
N LEU A 27 4.17 25.00 -13.13
CA LEU A 27 3.04 24.09 -13.31
C LEU A 27 1.97 24.34 -12.24
N ASP A 28 0.78 24.68 -12.68
CA ASP A 28 -0.44 24.80 -11.89
C ASP A 28 -1.58 24.09 -12.61
N ARG A 29 -1.69 22.76 -12.47
CA ARG A 29 -2.77 22.02 -13.14
C ARG A 29 -4.13 22.58 -12.68
N GLN A 30 -4.85 23.18 -13.62
CA GLN A 30 -6.22 23.64 -13.46
C GLN A 30 -7.15 22.53 -12.92
N ASP A 31 -8.13 22.93 -12.11
CA ASP A 31 -9.19 22.08 -11.55
C ASP A 31 -8.69 20.86 -10.74
N SER A 32 -7.46 20.94 -10.22
CA SER A 32 -6.85 19.90 -9.40
C SER A 32 -6.06 20.49 -8.24
N SER A 33 -6.10 19.82 -7.08
CA SER A 33 -5.25 20.16 -5.93
C SER A 33 -3.82 19.60 -6.06
N VAL A 34 -3.59 18.72 -7.04
CA VAL A 34 -2.30 18.06 -7.29
C VAL A 34 -1.92 18.16 -8.75
N ASN A 35 -0.62 18.31 -9.01
CA ASN A 35 -0.09 18.24 -10.36
C ASN A 35 0.11 16.77 -10.76
N ALA A 36 -0.60 16.34 -11.79
CA ALA A 36 -0.36 15.10 -12.49
C ALA A 36 -0.16 15.40 -13.98
N MET A 37 0.66 14.60 -14.65
CA MET A 37 0.94 14.71 -16.07
C MET A 37 -0.19 14.08 -16.88
N SER A 38 -1.24 14.87 -17.14
CA SER A 38 -2.27 14.57 -18.15
C SER A 38 -1.74 14.83 -19.55
N GLN A 39 -2.48 14.38 -20.57
CA GLN A 39 -2.19 14.70 -21.97
C GLN A 39 -2.17 16.20 -22.23
N ASP A 40 -3.12 16.95 -21.68
CA ASP A 40 -3.20 18.41 -21.90
C ASP A 40 -1.98 19.13 -21.31
N VAL A 41 -1.58 18.74 -20.09
CA VAL A 41 -0.35 19.27 -19.45
C VAL A 41 0.90 18.94 -20.28
N LEU A 42 0.97 17.74 -20.87
CA LEU A 42 2.09 17.31 -21.72
C LEU A 42 2.11 18.01 -23.08
N LEU A 43 0.94 18.31 -23.65
CA LEU A 43 0.78 19.05 -24.90
C LEU A 43 1.24 20.49 -24.73
N GLU A 44 0.73 21.18 -23.71
CA GLU A 44 1.15 22.55 -23.40
C GLU A 44 2.66 22.64 -23.14
N LEU A 45 3.23 21.67 -22.40
CA LEU A 45 4.68 21.61 -22.19
C LEU A 45 5.43 21.39 -23.52
N GLY A 46 4.88 20.57 -24.41
CA GLY A 46 5.42 20.35 -25.75
C GLY A 46 5.52 21.65 -26.55
N ASP A 47 4.42 22.41 -26.62
CA ASP A 47 4.35 23.69 -27.33
C ASP A 47 5.32 24.73 -26.73
N LEU A 48 5.40 24.79 -25.40
CA LEU A 48 6.35 25.65 -24.69
C LEU A 48 7.80 25.31 -25.04
N VAL A 49 8.16 24.02 -24.98
CA VAL A 49 9.51 23.56 -25.28
C VAL A 49 9.88 23.80 -26.75
N GLU A 50 8.94 23.61 -27.68
CA GLU A 50 9.15 23.93 -29.09
C GLU A 50 9.42 25.42 -29.28
N ARG A 51 8.65 26.29 -28.61
CA ARG A 51 8.87 27.74 -28.68
C ARG A 51 10.20 28.15 -28.09
N LEU A 52 10.56 27.59 -26.93
CA LEU A 52 11.85 27.83 -26.26
C LEU A 52 13.05 27.36 -27.09
N ALA A 53 12.87 26.38 -27.97
CA ALA A 53 13.93 25.95 -28.87
C ALA A 53 14.20 26.94 -30.01
N LEU A 54 13.20 27.72 -30.43
CA LEU A 54 13.32 28.73 -31.48
C LEU A 54 14.02 30.01 -31.00
N ASP A 55 13.73 30.44 -29.78
CA ASP A 55 14.36 31.59 -29.13
C ASP A 55 14.84 31.20 -27.71
N PRO A 56 16.03 30.58 -27.59
CA PRO A 56 16.48 30.02 -26.33
C PRO A 56 16.80 31.09 -25.28
N PRO A 57 16.18 31.04 -24.09
CA PRO A 57 16.54 31.92 -22.99
C PRO A 57 17.92 31.55 -22.42
N LYS A 58 18.44 32.36 -21.49
CA LYS A 58 19.70 32.02 -20.81
C LYS A 58 19.62 30.70 -20.05
N ALA A 59 18.45 30.39 -19.49
CA ALA A 59 18.12 29.10 -18.88
C ALA A 59 16.61 28.92 -18.69
N VAL A 60 16.18 27.71 -18.37
CA VAL A 60 14.81 27.37 -18.00
C VAL A 60 14.77 26.70 -16.62
N VAL A 61 13.89 27.15 -15.73
CA VAL A 61 13.59 26.49 -14.46
C VAL A 61 12.16 25.96 -14.50
N VAL A 62 11.98 24.67 -14.25
CA VAL A 62 10.66 24.05 -14.11
C VAL A 62 10.34 23.95 -12.62
N GLN A 63 9.20 24.50 -12.20
CA GLN A 63 8.71 24.44 -10.83
C GLN A 63 7.23 24.08 -10.76
N SER A 64 6.74 23.88 -9.54
CA SER A 64 5.31 23.74 -9.24
C SER A 64 4.92 24.82 -8.24
N VAL A 65 3.70 25.35 -8.39
CA VAL A 65 3.09 26.27 -7.42
C VAL A 65 2.10 25.57 -6.49
N LYS A 66 1.82 24.28 -6.70
CA LYS A 66 0.90 23.50 -5.85
C LYS A 66 1.57 23.17 -4.50
N PRO A 67 0.89 23.39 -3.36
CA PRO A 67 1.40 23.00 -2.03
C PRO A 67 1.66 21.49 -1.89
N ALA A 68 0.91 20.66 -2.62
CA ALA A 68 1.06 19.20 -2.56
C ALA A 68 2.41 18.70 -3.11
N GLY A 69 3.09 19.51 -3.93
CA GLY A 69 4.41 19.22 -4.46
C GLY A 69 4.56 19.44 -5.96
N PHE A 70 5.63 18.88 -6.51
CA PHE A 70 6.08 19.05 -7.88
C PHE A 70 5.11 18.42 -8.88
N ILE A 71 5.19 17.10 -9.04
CA ILE A 71 4.35 16.29 -9.95
C ILE A 71 4.21 14.89 -9.33
N ALA A 72 2.98 14.43 -9.12
CA ALA A 72 2.66 13.17 -8.45
C ALA A 72 2.73 11.93 -9.37
N GLY A 73 2.95 12.11 -10.67
CA GLY A 73 3.01 11.03 -11.67
C GLY A 73 2.21 11.37 -12.92
N ALA A 74 1.97 10.35 -13.73
CA ALA A 74 1.00 10.42 -14.84
C ALA A 74 -0.44 10.44 -14.30
N ASP A 75 -1.37 10.98 -15.07
CA ASP A 75 -2.80 10.82 -14.74
C ASP A 75 -3.25 9.38 -15.03
N LEU A 76 -3.45 8.61 -13.97
CA LEU A 76 -3.83 7.20 -14.08
C LEU A 76 -5.26 7.01 -14.62
N LYS A 77 -6.15 8.01 -14.50
CA LYS A 77 -7.51 7.92 -15.06
C LYS A 77 -7.45 7.95 -16.58
N GLU A 78 -6.63 8.85 -17.13
CA GLU A 78 -6.37 8.89 -18.57
C GLU A 78 -5.66 7.63 -19.06
N PHE A 79 -4.74 7.09 -18.26
CA PHE A 79 -4.03 5.87 -18.61
C PHE A 79 -4.99 4.67 -18.79
N GLN A 80 -5.98 4.51 -17.91
CA GLN A 80 -7.03 3.49 -18.08
C GLN A 80 -7.82 3.68 -19.38
N GLU A 81 -8.09 4.93 -19.77
CA GLU A 81 -8.77 5.24 -21.03
C GLU A 81 -7.90 4.91 -22.24
N PHE A 82 -6.58 5.16 -22.18
CA PHE A 82 -5.67 4.78 -23.26
C PHE A 82 -5.57 3.27 -23.43
N ASP A 83 -5.59 2.50 -22.34
CA ASP A 83 -5.62 1.03 -22.43
C ASP A 83 -6.93 0.56 -23.07
N ARG A 84 -8.07 1.10 -22.62
CA ARG A 84 -9.39 0.79 -23.18
C ARG A 84 -9.48 1.09 -24.68
N ARG A 85 -8.88 2.19 -25.15
CA ARG A 85 -8.84 2.59 -26.57
C ARG A 85 -7.71 1.95 -27.36
N GLY A 86 -6.78 1.24 -26.72
CA GLY A 86 -5.58 0.70 -27.37
C GLY A 86 -4.54 1.76 -27.79
N THR A 87 -4.59 2.98 -27.24
CA THR A 87 -3.73 4.12 -27.60
C THR A 87 -2.55 4.33 -26.64
N VAL A 88 -2.28 3.39 -25.74
CA VAL A 88 -1.17 3.47 -24.74
C VAL A 88 0.17 3.78 -25.41
N ASN A 89 0.42 3.19 -26.57
CA ASN A 89 1.65 3.40 -27.33
C ASN A 89 1.86 4.86 -27.75
N ASP A 90 0.81 5.51 -28.23
CA ASP A 90 0.86 6.91 -28.65
C ASP A 90 1.04 7.85 -27.45
N ALA A 91 0.35 7.55 -26.35
CA ALA A 91 0.48 8.32 -25.10
C ALA A 91 1.92 8.26 -24.55
N ILE A 92 2.53 7.07 -24.51
CA ILE A 92 3.92 6.90 -24.07
C ILE A 92 4.89 7.59 -25.03
N ARG A 93 4.71 7.42 -26.34
CA ARG A 93 5.55 8.09 -27.35
C ARG A 93 5.51 9.61 -27.16
N ARG A 94 4.32 10.19 -26.97
CA ARG A 94 4.16 11.63 -26.78
C ARG A 94 4.94 12.13 -25.57
N GLY A 95 4.79 11.49 -24.41
CA GLY A 95 5.54 11.85 -23.20
C GLY A 95 7.06 11.73 -23.39
N GLN A 96 7.53 10.64 -24.01
CA GLN A 96 8.95 10.47 -24.34
C GLN A 96 9.46 11.57 -25.28
N THR A 97 8.70 11.92 -26.32
CA THR A 97 9.06 12.98 -27.27
C THR A 97 9.14 14.33 -26.57
N THR A 98 8.14 14.72 -25.78
CA THR A 98 8.14 16.00 -25.03
C THR A 98 9.34 16.08 -24.09
N TYR A 99 9.61 15.03 -23.31
CA TYR A 99 10.73 15.02 -22.37
C TYR A 99 12.08 14.97 -23.08
N GLN A 100 12.16 14.35 -24.25
CA GLN A 100 13.38 14.35 -25.04
C GLN A 100 13.66 15.74 -25.63
N LYS A 101 12.64 16.44 -26.15
CA LYS A 101 12.78 17.84 -26.57
C LYS A 101 13.27 18.74 -25.44
N LEU A 102 12.72 18.56 -24.22
CA LEU A 102 13.17 19.30 -23.03
C LEU A 102 14.65 19.03 -22.71
N ALA A 103 15.09 17.78 -22.84
CA ALA A 103 16.48 17.38 -22.59
C ALA A 103 17.46 17.89 -23.67
N GLU A 104 16.96 18.15 -24.88
CA GLU A 104 17.72 18.62 -26.05
C GLU A 104 17.69 20.14 -26.21
N LEU A 105 16.99 20.88 -25.34
CA LEU A 105 16.97 22.34 -25.39
C LEU A 105 18.41 22.91 -25.41
N PRO A 106 18.68 23.92 -26.26
CA PRO A 106 20.02 24.51 -26.41
C PRO A 106 20.42 25.43 -25.24
N CYS A 107 19.66 25.43 -24.13
CA CYS A 107 19.94 26.17 -22.90
C CYS A 107 19.94 25.25 -21.67
N PRO A 108 20.56 25.65 -20.53
CA PRO A 108 20.48 24.90 -19.27
C PRO A 108 19.04 24.81 -18.73
N THR A 109 18.67 23.64 -18.23
CA THR A 109 17.35 23.38 -17.62
C THR A 109 17.49 22.88 -16.18
N VAL A 110 16.63 23.35 -15.27
CA VAL A 110 16.66 22.95 -13.84
C VAL A 110 15.27 22.59 -13.34
N ALA A 111 15.13 21.45 -12.67
CA ALA A 111 13.92 21.11 -11.93
C ALA A 111 14.03 21.61 -10.47
N ALA A 112 13.13 22.50 -10.06
CA ALA A 112 12.97 22.99 -8.69
C ALA A 112 11.89 22.17 -7.97
N ILE A 113 12.32 21.18 -7.19
CA ILE A 113 11.46 20.12 -6.64
C ILE A 113 11.04 20.45 -5.21
N HIS A 114 9.74 20.66 -5.02
CA HIS A 114 9.08 20.68 -3.71
C HIS A 114 8.07 19.53 -3.59
N GLY A 115 7.77 19.06 -2.38
CA GLY A 115 6.79 17.99 -2.13
C GLY A 115 6.96 16.71 -2.99
N HIS A 116 5.86 16.10 -3.41
CA HIS A 116 5.87 14.86 -4.19
C HIS A 116 6.42 15.07 -5.62
N CYS A 117 7.43 14.27 -5.98
CA CYS A 117 7.99 14.17 -7.33
C CYS A 117 8.09 12.68 -7.66
N LEU A 118 7.04 12.13 -8.25
CA LEU A 118 6.87 10.69 -8.40
C LEU A 118 6.64 10.35 -9.88
N GLY A 119 7.13 9.18 -10.27
CA GLY A 119 6.97 8.62 -11.61
C GLY A 119 7.31 9.62 -12.72
N GLY A 120 6.33 9.94 -13.57
CA GLY A 120 6.44 10.94 -14.63
C GLY A 120 6.99 12.31 -14.20
N GLY A 121 6.81 12.72 -12.94
CA GLY A 121 7.44 13.91 -12.36
C GLY A 121 8.94 13.79 -12.19
N THR A 122 9.40 12.65 -11.66
CA THR A 122 10.82 12.31 -11.59
C THR A 122 11.40 12.19 -13.01
N GLU A 123 10.66 11.62 -13.95
CA GLU A 123 11.11 11.50 -15.35
C GLU A 123 11.28 12.87 -16.03
N LEU A 124 10.41 13.85 -15.74
CA LEU A 124 10.61 15.24 -16.17
C LEU A 124 11.87 15.84 -15.53
N ALA A 125 12.05 15.63 -14.23
CA ALA A 125 13.23 16.12 -13.52
C ALA A 125 14.54 15.48 -14.03
N LEU A 126 14.48 14.24 -14.54
CA LEU A 126 15.58 13.55 -15.21
C LEU A 126 15.85 14.05 -16.63
N ALA A 127 14.85 14.63 -17.30
CA ALA A 127 15.03 15.32 -18.57
C ALA A 127 15.70 16.70 -18.39
N CYS A 128 15.55 17.33 -17.22
CA CYS A 128 16.28 18.55 -16.89
C CYS A 128 17.79 18.31 -16.71
N ARG A 129 18.62 19.31 -16.99
CA ARG A 129 20.08 19.21 -16.79
C ARG A 129 20.45 19.13 -15.31
N TYR A 130 19.84 19.96 -14.47
CA TYR A 130 20.06 20.01 -13.02
C TYR A 130 18.77 19.82 -12.21
N ARG A 131 18.90 19.45 -10.93
CA ARG A 131 17.81 19.29 -9.97
C ARG A 131 18.15 19.91 -8.62
N VAL A 132 17.29 20.78 -8.11
CA VAL A 132 17.33 21.31 -6.75
C VAL A 132 16.09 20.84 -6.02
N ALA A 133 16.21 20.35 -4.78
CA ALA A 133 15.07 19.87 -4.00
C ALA A 133 14.95 20.58 -2.66
N SER A 134 13.73 20.84 -2.19
CA SER A 134 13.52 21.33 -0.83
C SER A 134 13.81 20.26 0.22
N ASN A 135 14.31 20.65 1.39
CA ASN A 135 14.52 19.77 2.54
C ASN A 135 13.25 19.50 3.37
N ASP A 136 12.08 19.92 2.86
CA ASP A 136 10.80 19.74 3.52
C ASP A 136 10.47 18.24 3.71
N PRO A 137 9.89 17.84 4.87
CA PRO A 137 9.52 16.45 5.11
C PRO A 137 8.53 15.86 4.11
N SER A 138 7.75 16.68 3.39
CA SER A 138 6.87 16.23 2.31
C SER A 138 7.62 15.88 1.01
N THR A 139 8.88 16.34 0.85
CA THR A 139 9.63 16.11 -0.38
C THR A 139 10.00 14.64 -0.55
N ARG A 140 9.37 13.98 -1.52
CA ARG A 140 9.51 12.56 -1.81
C ARG A 140 9.74 12.36 -3.30
N ILE A 141 10.89 11.81 -3.66
CA ILE A 141 11.32 11.61 -5.05
C ILE A 141 11.38 10.10 -5.35
N GLY A 142 10.69 9.64 -6.39
CA GLY A 142 10.42 8.20 -6.59
C GLY A 142 10.06 7.82 -8.03
N LEU A 143 10.26 6.54 -8.36
CA LEU A 143 9.78 5.87 -9.58
C LEU A 143 9.00 4.61 -9.19
N PRO A 144 7.75 4.74 -8.72
CA PRO A 144 6.95 3.65 -8.15
C PRO A 144 6.21 2.78 -9.17
N GLU A 145 6.44 2.96 -10.48
CA GLU A 145 5.68 2.35 -11.58
C GLU A 145 5.62 0.81 -11.52
N THR A 146 6.62 0.16 -10.93
CA THR A 146 6.61 -1.30 -10.69
C THR A 146 5.50 -1.77 -9.76
N GLN A 147 5.01 -0.90 -8.89
CA GLN A 147 3.85 -1.15 -8.03
C GLN A 147 2.53 -1.09 -8.82
N LEU A 148 2.53 -0.49 -10.02
CA LEU A 148 1.39 -0.44 -10.96
C LEU A 148 1.47 -1.51 -12.05
N GLY A 149 2.42 -2.46 -11.95
CA GLY A 149 2.59 -3.52 -12.93
C GLY A 149 3.23 -3.08 -14.24
N ILE A 150 3.80 -1.87 -14.28
CA ILE A 150 4.59 -1.33 -15.40
C ILE A 150 5.97 -0.88 -14.89
N PHE A 151 6.76 -0.15 -15.66
CA PHE A 151 7.97 0.51 -15.17
C PHE A 151 8.08 1.89 -15.84
N PRO A 152 9.00 2.78 -15.40
CA PRO A 152 9.08 4.16 -15.92
C PRO A 152 9.12 4.19 -17.45
N GLY A 153 8.22 4.97 -18.05
CA GLY A 153 7.90 4.91 -19.48
C GLY A 153 8.20 6.18 -20.27
N TRP A 154 8.52 7.30 -19.60
CA TRP A 154 8.89 8.57 -20.24
C TRP A 154 10.39 8.87 -20.16
N GLY A 155 11.20 7.81 -20.11
CA GLY A 155 12.65 7.82 -20.16
C GLY A 155 13.34 7.69 -18.81
N GLY A 156 12.61 7.41 -17.73
CA GLY A 156 13.18 7.16 -16.41
C GLY A 156 14.13 5.96 -16.43
N SER A 157 13.73 4.84 -17.04
CA SER A 157 14.59 3.66 -17.14
C SER A 157 15.75 3.85 -18.11
N ALA A 158 15.62 4.77 -19.07
CA ALA A 158 16.64 5.12 -20.04
C ALA A 158 17.69 6.14 -19.51
N ARG A 159 17.29 7.05 -18.60
CA ARG A 159 18.12 8.15 -18.08
C ARG A 159 18.71 7.84 -16.70
N LEU A 160 17.95 7.24 -15.79
CA LEU A 160 18.37 7.06 -14.40
C LEU A 160 19.63 6.19 -14.22
N PRO A 161 19.79 5.05 -14.94
CA PRO A 161 21.03 4.27 -14.86
C PRO A 161 22.26 5.04 -15.34
N GLN A 162 22.10 5.94 -16.31
CA GLN A 162 23.18 6.80 -16.82
C GLN A 162 23.50 7.97 -15.88
N LEU A 163 22.56 8.30 -14.97
CA LEU A 163 22.72 9.31 -13.93
C LEU A 163 23.43 8.76 -12.69
N LEU A 164 22.91 7.67 -12.13
CA LEU A 164 23.32 7.15 -10.81
C LEU A 164 24.24 5.93 -10.86
N GLY A 165 24.30 5.28 -12.02
CA GLY A 165 24.74 3.89 -12.12
C GLY A 165 23.63 2.90 -11.83
N ALA A 166 23.78 1.70 -12.40
CA ALA A 166 22.73 0.69 -12.43
C ALA A 166 22.28 0.21 -11.05
N PRO A 167 23.15 -0.04 -10.04
CA PRO A 167 22.70 -0.55 -8.74
C PRO A 167 21.72 0.37 -8.02
N ALA A 168 22.03 1.67 -7.91
CA ALA A 168 21.16 2.64 -7.24
C ALA A 168 19.89 2.92 -8.05
N ALA A 169 20.01 3.03 -9.37
CA ALA A 169 18.86 3.22 -10.26
C ALA A 169 17.88 2.03 -10.20
N MET A 170 18.39 0.81 -10.30
CA MET A 170 17.58 -0.41 -10.26
C MET A 170 16.98 -0.64 -8.88
N ASP A 171 17.71 -0.40 -7.79
CA ASP A 171 17.14 -0.47 -6.45
C ASP A 171 15.95 0.48 -6.30
N MET A 172 16.06 1.72 -6.77
CA MET A 172 14.96 2.70 -6.75
C MET A 172 13.76 2.24 -7.57
N MET A 173 13.96 1.82 -8.83
CA MET A 173 12.86 1.44 -9.74
C MET A 173 12.23 0.07 -9.41
N LEU A 174 13.02 -0.93 -9.00
CA LEU A 174 12.53 -2.28 -8.69
C LEU A 174 11.78 -2.34 -7.35
N THR A 175 12.16 -1.50 -6.38
CA THR A 175 11.43 -1.40 -5.10
C THR A 175 10.30 -0.38 -5.14
N GLY A 176 10.37 0.58 -6.07
CA GLY A 176 9.45 1.71 -6.12
C GLY A 176 9.54 2.62 -4.90
N ARG A 177 10.67 2.59 -4.16
CA ARG A 177 10.81 3.35 -2.91
C ARG A 177 10.98 4.84 -3.16
N ASN A 178 10.38 5.64 -2.29
CA ASN A 178 10.52 7.09 -2.30
C ASN A 178 11.71 7.52 -1.45
N LEU A 179 12.51 8.45 -1.98
CA LEU A 179 13.67 9.03 -1.31
C LEU A 179 13.33 10.39 -0.72
N SER A 180 13.88 10.70 0.46
CA SER A 180 13.94 12.09 0.94
C SER A 180 14.88 12.91 0.05
N ALA A 181 14.77 14.24 0.09
CA ALA A 181 15.69 15.12 -0.62
C ALA A 181 17.17 14.87 -0.26
N SER A 182 17.46 14.65 1.02
CA SER A 182 18.82 14.31 1.50
C SER A 182 19.32 12.97 0.95
N ALA A 183 18.49 11.92 0.96
CA ALA A 183 18.87 10.62 0.41
C ALA A 183 19.07 10.70 -1.11
N ALA A 184 18.21 11.42 -1.82
CA ALA A 184 18.32 11.66 -3.25
C ALA A 184 19.61 12.43 -3.59
N ARG A 185 20.00 13.41 -2.77
CA ARG A 185 21.28 14.14 -2.92
C ARG A 185 22.48 13.23 -2.73
N ASN A 186 22.48 12.38 -1.70
CA ASN A 186 23.60 11.50 -1.38
C ASN A 186 23.93 10.52 -2.50
N ILE A 187 22.90 10.02 -3.21
CA ILE A 187 23.11 9.08 -4.33
C ILE A 187 23.37 9.79 -5.67
N GLY A 188 23.25 11.12 -5.73
CA GLY A 188 23.47 11.91 -6.95
C GLY A 188 22.25 12.11 -7.84
N LEU A 189 21.03 11.83 -7.33
CA LEU A 189 19.78 12.12 -8.05
C LEU A 189 19.49 13.62 -8.04
N VAL A 190 19.76 14.28 -6.91
CA VAL A 190 19.58 15.73 -6.73
C VAL A 190 20.95 16.41 -6.66
N ASP A 191 21.07 17.60 -7.26
CA ASP A 191 22.31 18.37 -7.31
C ASP A 191 22.47 19.30 -6.09
N LYS A 192 21.38 19.89 -5.56
CA LYS A 192 21.37 20.70 -4.32
C LYS A 192 20.10 20.49 -3.49
N VAL A 193 20.23 20.59 -2.17
CA VAL A 193 19.09 20.53 -1.24
C VAL A 193 19.08 21.81 -0.41
N VAL A 194 17.94 22.48 -0.34
CA VAL A 194 17.79 23.79 0.31
C VAL A 194 16.45 23.92 1.05
N ALA A 195 16.28 24.98 1.86
CA ALA A 195 14.98 25.30 2.44
C ALA A 195 13.99 25.73 1.33
N PRO A 196 12.67 25.49 1.49
CA PRO A 196 11.66 25.88 0.51
C PRO A 196 11.75 27.36 0.09
N ALA A 197 12.02 28.26 1.04
CA ALA A 197 12.04 29.71 0.82
C ALA A 197 13.09 30.18 -0.20
N VAL A 198 14.16 29.42 -0.44
CA VAL A 198 15.26 29.80 -1.36
C VAL A 198 15.38 28.84 -2.54
N LEU A 199 14.36 28.00 -2.77
CA LEU A 199 14.38 26.94 -3.77
C LEU A 199 14.54 27.49 -5.19
N LEU A 200 13.70 28.47 -5.57
CA LEU A 200 13.71 29.07 -6.91
C LEU A 200 15.02 29.81 -7.18
N ASP A 201 15.45 30.69 -6.26
CA ASP A 201 16.70 31.45 -6.43
C ASP A 201 17.92 30.54 -6.55
N THR A 202 17.96 29.45 -5.76
CA THR A 202 19.03 28.46 -5.88
C THR A 202 19.00 27.72 -7.22
N ALA A 203 17.80 27.42 -7.73
CA ALA A 203 17.64 26.77 -9.04
C ALA A 203 18.09 27.69 -10.18
N VAL A 204 17.70 28.97 -10.15
CA VAL A 204 18.13 30.00 -11.11
C VAL A 204 19.65 30.16 -11.08
N ALA A 205 20.25 30.35 -9.89
CA ALA A 205 21.69 30.49 -9.74
C ALA A 205 22.45 29.25 -10.26
N LEU A 206 21.93 28.05 -10.01
CA LEU A 206 22.52 26.81 -10.52
C LEU A 206 22.40 26.71 -12.05
N ALA A 207 21.30 27.18 -12.62
CA ALA A 207 21.07 27.17 -14.07
C ALA A 207 22.10 28.03 -14.81
N LEU A 208 22.41 29.22 -14.26
CA LEU A 208 23.34 30.19 -14.84
C LEU A 208 24.81 29.81 -14.62
N ALA A 209 25.17 29.37 -13.40
CA ALA A 209 26.55 29.02 -13.07
C ALA A 209 26.95 27.63 -13.57
N GLY A 210 25.98 26.71 -13.66
CA GLY A 210 26.22 25.30 -13.90
C GLY A 210 26.90 24.59 -12.73
N THR A 211 26.99 23.27 -12.83
CA THR A 211 27.82 22.44 -11.96
C THR A 211 28.31 21.23 -12.73
N THR A 212 29.46 20.68 -12.32
CA THR A 212 29.93 19.38 -12.79
C THR A 212 29.65 18.32 -11.73
N ARG A 213 29.32 17.12 -12.18
CA ARG A 213 29.14 16.00 -11.25
C ARG A 213 30.49 15.44 -10.80
N PRO A 214 30.59 14.97 -9.54
CA PRO A 214 31.80 14.31 -9.04
C PRO A 214 32.27 13.19 -9.96
N PHE A 215 33.59 13.10 -10.17
CA PHE A 215 34.20 12.08 -11.03
C PHE A 215 33.76 10.66 -10.64
N LYS A 216 33.72 10.35 -9.33
CA LYS A 216 33.29 9.05 -8.81
C LYS A 216 31.89 8.66 -9.30
N GLN A 217 30.91 9.58 -9.24
CA GLN A 217 29.54 9.30 -9.70
C GLN A 217 29.49 9.04 -11.21
N ARG A 218 30.21 9.85 -12.00
CA ARG A 218 30.32 9.67 -13.45
C ARG A 218 30.96 8.32 -13.81
N LEU A 219 32.03 7.96 -13.12
CA LEU A 219 32.74 6.69 -13.30
C LEU A 219 31.84 5.50 -12.94
N THR A 220 31.13 5.56 -11.81
CA THR A 220 30.17 4.51 -11.41
C THR A 220 29.05 4.36 -12.44
N ALA A 221 28.49 5.48 -12.92
CA ALA A 221 27.47 5.46 -13.96
C ALA A 221 27.98 4.79 -15.23
N TRP A 222 29.15 5.18 -15.72
CA TRP A 222 29.76 4.55 -16.90
C TRP A 222 30.06 3.06 -16.68
N ALA A 223 30.81 2.72 -15.63
CA ALA A 223 31.30 1.36 -15.39
C ALA A 223 30.17 0.33 -15.26
N THR A 224 29.09 0.69 -14.56
CA THR A 224 27.96 -0.22 -14.30
C THR A 224 27.02 -0.40 -15.50
N ASN A 225 27.11 0.44 -16.54
CA ASN A 225 26.29 0.34 -17.75
C ASN A 225 27.04 -0.26 -18.95
N THR A 226 28.33 -0.61 -18.80
CA THR A 226 29.08 -1.35 -19.81
C THR A 226 28.43 -2.70 -20.15
N TRP A 227 28.65 -3.21 -21.36
CA TRP A 227 28.07 -4.49 -21.78
C TRP A 227 28.44 -5.66 -20.85
N LEU A 228 29.70 -5.72 -20.39
CA LEU A 228 30.16 -6.73 -19.43
C LEU A 228 29.44 -6.61 -18.09
N ALA A 229 29.37 -5.40 -17.52
CA ALA A 229 28.68 -5.17 -16.26
C ALA A 229 27.19 -5.54 -16.35
N ARG A 230 26.53 -5.19 -17.46
CA ARG A 230 25.12 -5.54 -17.70
C ARG A 230 24.89 -7.05 -17.73
N LYS A 231 25.76 -7.80 -18.40
CA LYS A 231 25.69 -9.27 -18.46
C LYS A 231 25.86 -9.93 -17.08
N LEU A 232 26.64 -9.33 -16.19
CA LEU A 232 26.86 -9.84 -14.83
C LEU A 232 25.74 -9.44 -13.86
N LEU A 233 25.33 -8.16 -13.88
CA LEU A 233 24.39 -7.60 -12.91
C LEU A 233 22.94 -8.01 -13.18
N ALA A 234 22.52 -8.14 -14.44
CA ALA A 234 21.12 -8.44 -14.76
C ALA A 234 20.63 -9.79 -14.20
N PRO A 235 21.37 -10.91 -14.33
CA PRO A 235 20.98 -12.18 -13.71
C PRO A 235 20.95 -12.11 -12.17
N GLN A 236 21.88 -11.38 -11.56
CA GLN A 236 21.91 -11.18 -10.11
C GLN A 236 20.69 -10.40 -9.61
N MET A 237 20.34 -9.31 -10.29
CA MET A 237 19.13 -8.52 -10.00
C MET A 237 17.87 -9.37 -10.19
N ALA A 238 17.77 -10.14 -11.27
CA ALA A 238 16.62 -11.02 -11.51
C ALA A 238 16.48 -12.09 -10.41
N LYS A 239 17.59 -12.66 -9.93
CA LYS A 239 17.61 -13.60 -8.80
C LYS A 239 17.17 -12.94 -7.49
N GLN A 240 17.55 -11.68 -7.25
CA GLN A 240 17.11 -10.94 -6.07
C GLN A 240 15.62 -10.62 -6.12
N VAL A 241 15.11 -10.19 -7.27
CA VAL A 241 13.67 -9.95 -7.49
C VAL A 241 12.86 -11.24 -7.29
N ALA A 242 13.34 -12.37 -7.83
CA ALA A 242 12.65 -13.67 -7.73
C ALA A 242 12.44 -14.17 -6.30
N ARG A 243 13.20 -13.66 -5.33
CA ARG A 243 12.99 -13.98 -3.90
C ARG A 243 11.73 -13.35 -3.32
N LYS A 244 11.22 -12.27 -3.92
CA LYS A 244 10.08 -11.49 -3.40
C LYS A 244 8.90 -11.43 -4.37
N ALA A 245 9.17 -11.43 -5.67
CA ALA A 245 8.16 -11.29 -6.71
C ALA A 245 8.38 -12.37 -7.76
N LYS A 246 7.40 -13.26 -7.93
CA LYS A 246 7.41 -14.28 -8.98
C LYS A 246 7.17 -13.62 -10.34
N LYS A 247 7.90 -14.05 -11.36
CA LYS A 247 7.84 -13.47 -12.71
C LYS A 247 6.46 -13.61 -13.35
N GLU A 248 5.79 -14.72 -13.07
CA GLU A 248 4.47 -15.05 -13.60
C GLU A 248 3.40 -14.09 -13.06
N HIS A 249 3.58 -13.62 -11.81
CA HIS A 249 2.64 -12.73 -11.15
C HIS A 249 2.98 -11.25 -11.41
N TYR A 250 4.28 -10.92 -11.39
CA TYR A 250 4.80 -9.56 -11.49
C TYR A 250 5.89 -9.49 -12.58
N PRO A 251 5.51 -9.39 -13.87
CA PRO A 251 6.46 -9.39 -14.97
C PRO A 251 7.28 -8.09 -15.11
N ALA A 252 6.78 -6.95 -14.60
CA ALA A 252 7.38 -5.64 -14.82
C ALA A 252 8.82 -5.47 -14.31
N PRO A 253 9.19 -5.89 -13.08
CA PRO A 253 10.58 -5.86 -12.63
C PRO A 253 11.55 -6.60 -13.57
N TYR A 254 11.13 -7.76 -14.10
CA TYR A 254 11.93 -8.55 -15.03
C TYR A 254 12.02 -7.89 -16.41
N ALA A 255 10.94 -7.30 -16.88
CA ALA A 255 10.94 -6.54 -18.12
C ALA A 255 11.89 -5.33 -18.04
N LEU A 256 11.87 -4.58 -16.94
CA LEU A 256 12.80 -3.49 -16.68
C LEU A 256 14.27 -3.95 -16.75
N ILE A 257 14.62 -5.02 -16.02
CA ILE A 257 15.97 -5.59 -16.02
C ILE A 257 16.39 -6.01 -17.44
N ASN A 258 15.51 -6.71 -18.16
CA ASN A 258 15.79 -7.20 -19.51
C ASN A 258 15.95 -6.07 -20.53
N THR A 259 15.11 -5.03 -20.45
CA THR A 259 15.19 -3.85 -21.34
C THR A 259 16.52 -3.14 -21.15
N TRP A 260 16.94 -2.89 -19.91
CA TRP A 260 18.25 -2.32 -19.60
C TRP A 260 19.41 -3.23 -20.02
N ALA A 261 19.33 -4.52 -19.71
CA ALA A 261 20.38 -5.49 -20.04
C ALA A 261 20.64 -5.58 -21.55
N ARG A 262 19.60 -5.40 -22.38
CA ARG A 262 19.71 -5.42 -23.84
C ARG A 262 20.16 -4.06 -24.40
N THR A 263 19.53 -2.97 -23.99
CA THR A 263 19.67 -1.67 -24.69
C THR A 263 20.43 -0.58 -23.94
N GLY A 264 20.85 -0.81 -22.69
CA GLY A 264 21.55 0.17 -21.85
C GLY A 264 22.85 0.77 -22.44
N GLY A 265 23.50 0.11 -23.40
CA GLY A 265 24.68 0.62 -24.11
C GLY A 265 24.39 1.34 -25.43
N SER A 266 23.14 1.35 -25.89
CA SER A 266 22.71 2.03 -27.12
C SER A 266 22.46 3.52 -26.88
N GLY A 267 22.33 4.33 -27.92
CA GLY A 267 21.95 5.75 -27.81
C GLY A 267 20.57 5.97 -27.16
N ILE A 268 20.28 7.21 -26.73
CA ILE A 268 19.06 7.53 -25.97
C ILE A 268 17.78 7.10 -26.71
N GLN A 269 17.65 7.37 -28.01
CA GLN A 269 16.46 7.02 -28.79
C GLN A 269 16.19 5.50 -28.79
N ALA A 270 17.23 4.68 -29.02
CA ALA A 270 17.11 3.22 -28.97
C ALA A 270 16.66 2.70 -27.59
N ARG A 271 17.08 3.37 -26.51
CA ARG A 271 16.65 3.04 -25.14
C ARG A 271 15.20 3.43 -24.89
N LEU A 272 14.78 4.63 -25.29
CA LEU A 272 13.39 5.09 -25.19
C LEU A 272 12.44 4.18 -25.97
N ASP A 273 12.82 3.79 -27.18
CA ASP A 273 12.04 2.85 -27.99
C ASP A 273 11.88 1.47 -27.35
N ALA A 274 12.95 0.95 -26.73
CA ALA A 274 12.91 -0.33 -26.04
C ALA A 274 12.08 -0.27 -24.75
N GLU A 275 12.20 0.82 -24.00
CA GLU A 275 11.35 1.14 -22.84
C GLU A 275 9.88 1.15 -23.25
N ARG A 276 9.50 1.97 -24.24
CA ARG A 276 8.13 2.09 -24.73
C ARG A 276 7.54 0.75 -25.13
N ARG A 277 8.24 -0.03 -25.98
CA ARG A 277 7.75 -1.35 -26.42
C ARG A 277 7.48 -2.29 -25.24
N ALA A 278 8.34 -2.28 -24.24
CA ALA A 278 8.18 -3.13 -23.06
C ALA A 278 7.05 -2.64 -22.15
N VAL A 279 6.94 -1.33 -21.91
CA VAL A 279 5.87 -0.76 -21.07
C VAL A 279 4.50 -0.93 -21.72
N VAL A 280 4.36 -0.70 -23.03
CA VAL A 280 3.10 -0.94 -23.78
C VAL A 280 2.66 -2.40 -23.64
N LYS A 281 3.59 -3.35 -23.75
CA LYS A 281 3.29 -4.77 -23.57
C LYS A 281 2.80 -5.08 -22.15
N LEU A 282 3.40 -4.46 -21.14
CA LEU A 282 3.01 -4.66 -19.73
C LEU A 282 1.66 -4.03 -19.42
N ALA A 283 1.39 -2.83 -19.95
CA ALA A 283 0.15 -2.09 -19.72
C ALA A 283 -1.09 -2.91 -20.10
N GLY A 284 -1.04 -3.66 -21.21
CA GLY A 284 -2.14 -4.52 -21.65
C GLY A 284 -2.30 -5.83 -20.87
N THR A 285 -1.52 -6.08 -19.81
CA THR A 285 -1.63 -7.31 -19.00
C THR A 285 -2.69 -7.17 -17.91
N PRO A 286 -3.38 -8.27 -17.52
CA PRO A 286 -4.30 -8.26 -16.38
C PRO A 286 -3.64 -7.79 -15.07
N THR A 287 -2.36 -8.14 -14.86
CA THR A 287 -1.59 -7.68 -13.70
C THR A 287 -1.53 -6.16 -13.61
N ALA A 288 -1.21 -5.46 -14.71
CA ALA A 288 -1.12 -4.01 -14.70
C ALA A 288 -2.48 -3.36 -14.41
N ARG A 289 -3.56 -3.82 -15.06
CA ARG A 289 -4.93 -3.35 -14.80
C ARG A 289 -5.32 -3.51 -13.33
N ASN A 290 -5.08 -4.70 -12.77
CA ASN A 290 -5.42 -5.01 -11.39
C ASN A 290 -4.60 -4.19 -10.38
N LEU A 291 -3.31 -3.96 -10.64
CA LEU A 291 -2.48 -3.15 -9.75
C LEU A 291 -2.83 -1.65 -9.82
N ILE A 292 -3.22 -1.15 -11.00
CA ILE A 292 -3.79 0.21 -11.14
C ILE A 292 -5.14 0.31 -10.43
N ARG A 293 -6.01 -0.70 -10.55
CA ARG A 293 -7.26 -0.80 -9.78
C ARG A 293 -6.98 -0.72 -8.28
N ILE A 294 -5.99 -1.46 -7.77
CA ILE A 294 -5.61 -1.42 -6.35
C ILE A 294 -5.14 -0.03 -5.91
N PHE A 295 -4.44 0.71 -6.78
CA PHE A 295 -4.12 2.11 -6.49
C PHE A 295 -5.41 2.94 -6.29
N PHE A 296 -6.41 2.81 -7.16
CA PHE A 296 -7.67 3.54 -7.01
C PHE A 296 -8.48 3.08 -5.80
N LEU A 297 -8.49 1.79 -5.47
CA LEU A 297 -9.07 1.28 -4.23
C LEU A 297 -8.40 1.91 -3.01
N THR A 298 -7.06 2.01 -3.04
CA THR A 298 -6.29 2.67 -1.97
C THR A 298 -6.68 4.13 -1.81
N GLU A 299 -6.77 4.88 -2.92
CA GLU A 299 -7.16 6.29 -2.88
C GLU A 299 -8.60 6.47 -2.40
N ARG A 300 -9.51 5.58 -2.82
CA ARG A 300 -10.89 5.56 -2.32
C ARG A 300 -10.96 5.37 -0.82
N LEU A 301 -10.25 4.38 -0.27
CA LEU A 301 -10.20 4.14 1.18
C LEU A 301 -9.64 5.34 1.95
N LYS A 302 -8.58 5.98 1.43
CA LYS A 302 -8.05 7.22 2.02
C LYS A 302 -9.02 8.39 1.90
N ALA A 303 -9.88 8.42 0.88
CA ALA A 303 -10.86 9.48 0.68
C ALA A 303 -12.06 9.36 1.64
N LEU A 304 -12.34 8.17 2.17
CA LEU A 304 -13.31 7.99 3.26
C LEU A 304 -12.90 8.80 4.50
N GLY A 305 -11.60 8.95 4.75
CA GLY A 305 -11.07 9.84 5.77
C GLY A 305 -10.99 11.30 5.30
N GLY A 306 -11.66 12.20 6.02
CA GLY A 306 -11.53 13.65 5.89
C GLY A 306 -10.21 14.19 6.44
N LYS A 307 -10.10 15.52 6.55
CA LYS A 307 -8.95 16.18 7.19
C LYS A 307 -9.12 16.32 8.69
N ASP A 308 -10.35 16.50 9.16
CA ASP A 308 -10.65 16.76 10.56
C ASP A 308 -11.20 15.51 11.22
N HIS A 309 -10.57 15.12 12.34
CA HIS A 309 -11.00 14.02 13.19
C HIS A 309 -11.39 14.48 14.61
N GLY A 310 -10.99 15.69 15.01
CA GLY A 310 -11.20 16.17 16.39
C GLY A 310 -10.67 15.22 17.48
N ILE A 311 -9.55 14.52 17.21
CA ILE A 311 -8.93 13.57 18.15
C ILE A 311 -7.47 13.96 18.36
N ARG A 312 -7.10 14.29 19.60
CA ARG A 312 -5.72 14.61 19.99
C ARG A 312 -5.21 13.65 21.06
N HIS A 313 -6.07 13.28 22.00
CA HIS A 313 -5.77 12.37 23.09
C HIS A 313 -6.44 11.01 22.86
N VAL A 314 -5.63 9.96 22.82
CA VAL A 314 -6.08 8.57 22.70
C VAL A 314 -5.80 7.87 24.03
N HIS A 315 -6.80 7.17 24.56
CA HIS A 315 -6.62 6.31 25.73
C HIS A 315 -6.85 4.87 25.32
N VAL A 316 -5.86 4.00 25.56
CA VAL A 316 -5.94 2.58 25.21
C VAL A 316 -6.04 1.76 26.48
N VAL A 317 -7.07 0.92 26.57
CA VAL A 317 -7.29 0.02 27.73
C VAL A 317 -6.94 -1.41 27.33
N GLY A 318 -5.94 -1.97 27.98
CA GLY A 318 -5.33 -3.27 27.67
C GLY A 318 -3.93 -3.09 27.07
N ALA A 319 -2.90 -3.42 27.84
CA ALA A 319 -1.48 -3.37 27.47
C ALA A 319 -0.95 -4.72 26.94
N GLY A 320 -1.85 -5.59 26.47
CA GLY A 320 -1.50 -6.77 25.70
C GLY A 320 -0.76 -6.42 24.39
N VAL A 321 -0.56 -7.42 23.54
CA VAL A 321 0.16 -7.21 22.26
C VAL A 321 -0.54 -6.15 21.40
N MET A 322 -1.87 -6.26 21.22
CA MET A 322 -2.63 -5.35 20.37
C MET A 322 -2.70 -3.94 20.94
N GLY A 323 -3.19 -3.75 22.17
CA GLY A 323 -3.35 -2.42 22.72
C GLY A 323 -2.03 -1.67 22.91
N GLY A 324 -0.95 -2.37 23.32
CA GLY A 324 0.39 -1.80 23.36
C GLY A 324 0.89 -1.32 21.99
N ASP A 325 0.67 -2.11 20.94
CA ASP A 325 1.09 -1.75 19.57
C ASP A 325 0.22 -0.62 18.97
N ILE A 326 -1.09 -0.59 19.26
CA ILE A 326 -2.01 0.51 18.89
C ILE A 326 -1.55 1.81 19.55
N ALA A 327 -1.26 1.76 20.86
CA ALA A 327 -0.81 2.91 21.63
C ALA A 327 0.52 3.45 21.09
N ALA A 328 1.50 2.57 20.88
CA ALA A 328 2.80 2.93 20.32
C ALA A 328 2.69 3.51 18.91
N TRP A 329 1.88 2.90 18.02
CA TRP A 329 1.70 3.41 16.66
C TRP A 329 1.04 4.79 16.65
N SER A 330 0.04 5.01 17.50
CA SER A 330 -0.64 6.30 17.65
C SER A 330 0.32 7.39 18.14
N ALA A 331 1.14 7.11 19.16
CA ALA A 331 2.17 8.04 19.64
C ALA A 331 3.23 8.37 18.57
N TYR A 332 3.68 7.35 17.83
CA TYR A 332 4.59 7.54 16.69
C TYR A 332 4.00 8.46 15.62
N LYS A 333 2.68 8.42 15.41
CA LYS A 333 1.95 9.24 14.44
C LYS A 333 1.61 10.64 14.93
N GLY A 334 1.93 10.97 16.18
CA GLY A 334 1.83 12.33 16.71
C GLY A 334 0.69 12.58 17.68
N PHE A 335 -0.04 11.55 18.08
CA PHE A 335 -1.11 11.65 19.08
C PHE A 335 -0.55 11.60 20.49
N GLU A 336 -1.21 12.26 21.45
CA GLU A 336 -0.95 12.06 22.88
C GLU A 336 -1.69 10.80 23.32
N VAL A 337 -1.00 9.87 23.97
CA VAL A 337 -1.50 8.52 24.24
C VAL A 337 -1.27 8.12 25.69
N THR A 338 -2.30 7.57 26.32
CA THR A 338 -2.22 6.92 27.63
C THR A 338 -2.56 5.43 27.48
N LEU A 339 -1.82 4.57 28.17
CA LEU A 339 -1.98 3.12 28.11
C LEU A 339 -2.27 2.59 29.52
N GLN A 340 -3.48 2.06 29.68
CA GLN A 340 -3.97 1.45 30.92
C GLN A 340 -3.96 -0.08 30.83
N ASP A 341 -3.70 -0.73 31.95
CA ASP A 341 -4.00 -2.14 32.19
C ASP A 341 -4.34 -2.32 33.68
N ARG A 342 -4.76 -3.51 34.11
CA ARG A 342 -5.11 -3.81 35.51
C ARG A 342 -3.91 -3.81 36.46
N GLU A 343 -2.71 -4.09 35.93
CA GLU A 343 -1.48 -4.20 36.72
C GLU A 343 -0.28 -3.69 35.92
N GLN A 344 0.68 -3.05 36.60
CA GLN A 344 1.87 -2.47 35.98
C GLN A 344 2.70 -3.49 35.17
N ARG A 345 2.74 -4.75 35.63
CA ARG A 345 3.45 -5.86 34.95
C ARG A 345 3.00 -6.10 33.51
N PHE A 346 1.80 -5.68 33.12
CA PHE A 346 1.31 -5.79 31.74
C PHE A 346 1.68 -4.55 30.91
N ILE A 347 1.82 -3.39 31.55
CA ILE A 347 2.16 -2.12 30.91
C ILE A 347 3.65 -2.08 30.55
N ASP A 348 4.54 -2.46 31.46
CA ASP A 348 6.00 -2.33 31.25
C ASP A 348 6.47 -3.02 29.96
N PRO A 349 6.09 -4.28 29.66
CA PRO A 349 6.49 -4.93 28.41
C PRO A 349 5.97 -4.23 27.15
N ALA A 350 4.79 -3.60 27.23
CA ALA A 350 4.24 -2.82 26.11
C ALA A 350 5.06 -1.54 25.87
N MET A 351 5.46 -0.86 26.94
CA MET A 351 6.31 0.33 26.87
C MET A 351 7.69 0.00 26.27
N GLU A 352 8.29 -1.14 26.64
CA GLU A 352 9.55 -1.62 26.05
C GLU A 352 9.42 -1.87 24.54
N ARG A 353 8.35 -2.56 24.11
CA ARG A 353 8.06 -2.77 22.69
C ARG A 353 7.88 -1.45 21.94
N ALA A 354 7.23 -0.47 22.55
CA ALA A 354 7.07 0.86 21.99
C ALA A 354 8.42 1.56 21.80
N GLN A 355 9.33 1.51 22.78
CA GLN A 355 10.69 2.06 22.64
C GLN A 355 11.47 1.40 21.50
N ALA A 356 11.39 0.07 21.38
CA ALA A 356 12.02 -0.66 20.28
C ALA A 356 11.43 -0.24 18.91
N LEU A 357 10.11 -0.04 18.84
CA LEU A 357 9.45 0.48 17.64
C LEU A 357 9.96 1.88 17.29
N PHE A 358 10.04 2.79 18.26
CA PHE A 358 10.51 4.17 18.05
C PHE A 358 11.97 4.20 17.61
N ALA A 359 12.85 3.43 18.23
CA ALA A 359 14.25 3.31 17.83
C ALA A 359 14.39 2.85 16.37
N ARG A 360 13.55 1.90 15.94
CA ARG A 360 13.57 1.38 14.56
C ARG A 360 12.99 2.37 13.53
N LYS A 361 11.94 3.11 13.88
CA LYS A 361 11.21 3.98 12.93
C LYS A 361 11.77 5.40 12.87
N VAL A 362 12.25 5.93 14.00
CA VAL A 362 12.83 7.27 14.11
C VAL A 362 14.35 7.15 14.04
N ARG A 363 14.91 7.30 12.83
CA ARG A 363 16.36 7.19 12.60
C ARG A 363 17.17 8.31 13.27
N ASP A 364 16.58 9.48 13.38
CA ASP A 364 17.18 10.66 14.03
C ASP A 364 16.99 10.55 15.55
N GLU A 365 18.07 10.29 16.27
CA GLU A 365 18.02 10.01 17.70
C GLU A 365 17.52 11.20 18.52
N SER A 366 17.80 12.43 18.06
CA SER A 366 17.37 13.67 18.73
C SER A 366 15.85 13.83 18.79
N LYS A 367 15.12 13.18 17.89
CA LYS A 367 13.65 13.24 17.81
C LYS A 367 12.96 12.13 18.60
N ARG A 368 13.68 11.09 19.02
CA ARG A 368 13.11 9.94 19.74
C ARG A 368 12.47 10.33 21.09
N PRO A 369 13.09 11.19 21.94
CA PRO A 369 12.49 11.54 23.24
C PRO A 369 11.12 12.21 23.11
N ALA A 370 10.96 13.09 22.11
CA ALA A 370 9.68 13.77 21.86
C ALA A 370 8.57 12.81 21.41
N VAL A 371 8.91 11.75 20.67
CA VAL A 371 7.94 10.71 20.29
C VAL A 371 7.61 9.83 21.50
N ALA A 372 8.61 9.44 22.28
CA ALA A 372 8.43 8.62 23.47
C ALA A 372 7.56 9.32 24.54
N ALA A 373 7.74 10.63 24.73
CA ALA A 373 6.99 11.42 25.72
C ALA A 373 5.47 11.47 25.47
N ARG A 374 5.03 11.17 24.24
CA ARG A 374 3.61 11.11 23.88
C ARG A 374 2.92 9.85 24.39
N LEU A 375 3.65 8.78 24.69
CA LEU A 375 3.07 7.55 25.23
C LEU A 375 3.34 7.48 26.73
N LYS A 376 2.28 7.47 27.53
CA LYS A 376 2.35 7.44 29.00
C LYS A 376 1.67 6.19 29.54
N ALA A 377 2.34 5.51 30.47
CA ALA A 377 1.71 4.49 31.29
C ALA A 377 0.67 5.13 32.22
N ASP A 378 -0.49 4.50 32.36
CA ASP A 378 -1.61 5.02 33.15
C ASP A 378 -2.36 3.88 33.85
N LEU A 379 -1.80 3.40 34.96
CA LEU A 379 -2.39 2.31 35.74
C LEU A 379 -3.75 2.70 36.35
N ALA A 380 -3.92 3.98 36.73
CA ALA A 380 -5.13 4.49 37.38
C ALA A 380 -6.30 4.72 36.39
N GLY A 381 -5.98 4.90 35.10
CA GLY A 381 -6.96 5.23 34.06
C GLY A 381 -7.39 6.70 34.08
N ASP A 382 -6.55 7.60 34.59
CA ASP A 382 -6.85 9.03 34.66
C ASP A 382 -6.97 9.67 33.27
N GLY A 383 -6.34 9.06 32.26
CA GLY A 383 -6.38 9.47 30.87
C GLY A 383 -7.77 9.38 30.24
N VAL A 384 -8.68 8.57 30.79
CA VAL A 384 -10.06 8.42 30.26
C VAL A 384 -10.81 9.75 30.23
N ALA A 385 -10.64 10.59 31.27
CA ALA A 385 -11.36 11.86 31.39
C ALA A 385 -10.90 12.93 30.38
N VAL A 386 -9.69 12.80 29.84
CA VAL A 386 -9.11 13.75 28.87
C VAL A 386 -9.06 13.20 27.45
N ALA A 387 -9.39 11.93 27.24
CA ALA A 387 -9.39 11.28 25.94
C ALA A 387 -10.48 11.83 25.02
N ASP A 388 -10.16 11.96 23.74
CA ASP A 388 -11.14 12.21 22.67
C ASP A 388 -11.58 10.88 22.02
N LEU A 389 -10.72 9.85 22.13
CA LEU A 389 -10.95 8.50 21.67
C LEU A 389 -10.43 7.50 22.72
N VAL A 390 -11.30 6.60 23.18
CA VAL A 390 -10.96 5.46 24.01
C VAL A 390 -10.98 4.19 23.13
N ILE A 391 -9.92 3.39 23.19
CA ILE A 391 -9.79 2.13 22.46
C ILE A 391 -9.64 0.98 23.46
N GLU A 392 -10.65 0.12 23.53
CA GLU A 392 -10.61 -1.11 24.31
C GLU A 392 -9.89 -2.22 23.52
N ALA A 393 -8.91 -2.86 24.15
CA ALA A 393 -8.13 -3.98 23.60
C ALA A 393 -7.78 -5.02 24.70
N ILE A 394 -8.73 -5.29 25.59
CA ILE A 394 -8.68 -6.36 26.59
C ILE A 394 -9.04 -7.72 25.96
N ILE A 395 -9.07 -8.76 26.80
CA ILE A 395 -9.38 -10.14 26.38
C ILE A 395 -10.72 -10.24 25.64
N GLU A 396 -10.83 -11.22 24.75
CA GLU A 396 -12.02 -11.46 23.93
C GLU A 396 -13.12 -12.17 24.74
N ASP A 397 -13.68 -11.45 25.71
CA ASP A 397 -14.77 -11.89 26.58
C ASP A 397 -15.83 -10.78 26.69
N ALA A 398 -17.08 -11.10 26.36
CA ALA A 398 -18.15 -10.12 26.26
C ALA A 398 -18.52 -9.50 27.62
N GLU A 399 -18.52 -10.29 28.70
CA GLU A 399 -18.85 -9.81 30.04
C GLU A 399 -17.77 -8.86 30.57
N ALA A 400 -16.50 -9.24 30.40
CA ALA A 400 -15.36 -8.40 30.78
C ALA A 400 -15.38 -7.05 30.05
N LYS A 401 -15.67 -7.06 28.73
CA LYS A 401 -15.79 -5.85 27.93
C LYS A 401 -16.96 -4.96 28.39
N ARG A 402 -18.15 -5.54 28.59
CA ARG A 402 -19.32 -4.81 29.10
C ARG A 402 -19.06 -4.19 30.47
N GLY A 403 -18.49 -4.96 31.39
CA GLY A 403 -18.11 -4.45 32.72
C GLY A 403 -17.14 -3.28 32.62
N LEU A 404 -16.14 -3.37 31.73
CA LEU A 404 -15.23 -2.27 31.48
C LEU A 404 -15.95 -1.02 30.96
N TYR A 405 -16.83 -1.13 29.96
CA TYR A 405 -17.54 0.01 29.38
C TYR A 405 -18.36 0.78 30.42
N GLN A 406 -19.05 0.07 31.31
CA GLN A 406 -19.82 0.67 32.41
C GLN A 406 -18.95 1.51 33.35
N THR A 407 -17.67 1.16 33.52
CA THR A 407 -16.73 1.95 34.34
C THR A 407 -16.10 3.12 33.59
N LEU A 408 -15.99 3.03 32.26
CA LEU A 408 -15.36 4.05 31.42
C LEU A 408 -16.34 5.17 31.06
N GLU A 409 -17.55 4.84 30.61
CA GLU A 409 -18.52 5.80 30.07
C GLU A 409 -18.80 6.99 31.01
N PRO A 410 -18.95 6.82 32.35
CA PRO A 410 -19.20 7.95 33.25
C PRO A 410 -18.02 8.91 33.40
N LYS A 411 -16.79 8.45 33.10
CA LYS A 411 -15.56 9.24 33.24
C LYS A 411 -15.18 9.96 31.94
N MET A 412 -15.65 9.46 30.80
CA MET A 412 -15.35 10.01 29.48
C MET A 412 -15.98 11.40 29.26
N LYS A 413 -15.37 12.20 28.39
CA LYS A 413 -16.00 13.44 27.88
C LYS A 413 -17.33 13.14 27.20
N ALA A 414 -18.21 14.14 27.15
CA ALA A 414 -19.51 14.02 26.51
C ALA A 414 -19.42 13.74 24.99
N ASP A 415 -18.36 14.20 24.32
CA ASP A 415 -18.13 14.06 22.87
C ASP A 415 -17.06 13.03 22.50
N ALA A 416 -16.49 12.34 23.50
CA ALA A 416 -15.46 11.32 23.29
C ALA A 416 -16.06 10.05 22.65
N LEU A 417 -15.27 9.41 21.80
CA LEU A 417 -15.63 8.14 21.16
C LEU A 417 -15.15 6.97 22.01
N LEU A 418 -15.99 5.93 22.15
CA LEU A 418 -15.59 4.65 22.72
C LEU A 418 -15.51 3.62 21.60
N THR A 419 -14.37 2.95 21.47
CA THR A 419 -14.18 1.92 20.45
C THR A 419 -13.68 0.62 21.04
N THR A 420 -14.00 -0.48 20.37
CA THR A 420 -13.51 -1.82 20.73
C THR A 420 -12.70 -2.43 19.60
N ASN A 421 -11.54 -2.99 19.93
CA ASN A 421 -10.73 -3.81 19.04
C ASN A 421 -11.11 -5.31 19.17
N THR A 422 -12.39 -5.62 19.25
CA THR A 422 -12.88 -7.00 19.17
C THR A 422 -12.63 -7.57 17.77
N SER A 423 -12.38 -8.86 17.67
CA SER A 423 -12.11 -9.58 16.41
C SER A 423 -13.27 -10.47 15.97
N SER A 424 -14.12 -10.91 16.89
CA SER A 424 -15.19 -11.88 16.60
C SER A 424 -16.54 -11.60 17.27
N ILE A 425 -16.57 -10.87 18.39
CA ILE A 425 -17.83 -10.61 19.12
C ILE A 425 -18.71 -9.66 18.28
N PRO A 426 -19.97 -10.01 17.98
CA PRO A 426 -20.88 -9.14 17.24
C PRO A 426 -21.06 -7.80 17.94
N LEU A 427 -20.94 -6.70 17.19
CA LEU A 427 -20.93 -5.38 17.83
C LEU A 427 -22.28 -5.02 18.47
N VAL A 428 -23.39 -5.53 17.90
CA VAL A 428 -24.74 -5.35 18.45
C VAL A 428 -24.83 -5.90 19.88
N GLU A 429 -24.18 -7.02 20.16
CA GLU A 429 -24.17 -7.65 21.48
C GLU A 429 -23.47 -6.78 22.54
N LEU A 430 -22.41 -6.07 22.15
CA LEU A 430 -21.67 -5.16 23.03
C LEU A 430 -22.42 -3.83 23.20
N ARG A 431 -23.02 -3.33 22.12
CA ARG A 431 -23.77 -2.08 22.06
C ARG A 431 -24.94 -2.04 23.05
N ASP A 432 -25.65 -3.15 23.27
CA ASP A 432 -26.84 -3.20 24.14
C ASP A 432 -26.58 -2.73 25.59
N HIS A 433 -25.31 -2.64 26.00
CA HIS A 433 -24.89 -2.24 27.33
C HIS A 433 -24.17 -0.89 27.35
N ILE A 434 -24.22 -0.15 26.24
CA ILE A 434 -23.61 1.17 26.08
C ILE A 434 -24.67 2.25 26.31
N GLN A 435 -24.35 3.25 27.12
CA GLN A 435 -25.25 4.39 27.40
C GLN A 435 -25.34 5.37 26.23
N ARG A 436 -24.23 5.53 25.47
CA ARG A 436 -24.12 6.45 24.33
C ARG A 436 -23.79 5.73 23.02
N PRO A 437 -24.73 4.92 22.47
CA PRO A 437 -24.47 4.09 21.28
C PRO A 437 -24.05 4.91 20.05
N ALA A 438 -24.48 6.17 19.94
CA ALA A 438 -24.07 7.08 18.86
C ALA A 438 -22.54 7.25 18.73
N GLN A 439 -21.80 7.15 19.85
CA GLN A 439 -20.35 7.38 19.96
C GLN A 439 -19.56 6.07 20.12
N PHE A 440 -20.25 4.93 20.02
CA PHE A 440 -19.65 3.61 20.11
C PHE A 440 -19.46 3.01 18.72
N ALA A 441 -18.33 2.33 18.51
CA ALA A 441 -18.04 1.64 17.26
C ALA A 441 -17.01 0.52 17.49
N GLY A 442 -16.91 -0.42 16.56
CA GLY A 442 -15.72 -1.27 16.51
C GLY A 442 -14.62 -0.58 15.71
N LEU A 443 -13.38 -0.73 16.16
CA LEU A 443 -12.19 -0.21 15.50
C LEU A 443 -11.13 -1.33 15.48
N HIS A 444 -11.30 -2.26 14.53
CA HIS A 444 -10.56 -3.51 14.49
C HIS A 444 -9.26 -3.36 13.70
N TYR A 445 -8.14 -3.46 14.44
CA TYR A 445 -6.77 -3.45 13.93
C TYR A 445 -6.26 -4.88 13.70
N PHE A 446 -5.31 -5.01 12.79
CA PHE A 446 -4.65 -6.28 12.48
C PHE A 446 -3.19 -6.31 12.97
N ASN A 447 -2.77 -7.44 13.52
CA ASN A 447 -1.41 -7.66 14.00
C ASN A 447 -0.46 -8.03 12.82
N PRO A 448 0.74 -7.42 12.71
CA PRO A 448 1.29 -6.33 13.52
C PRO A 448 0.77 -4.95 13.11
N VAL A 449 0.36 -4.14 14.09
CA VAL A 449 -0.27 -2.82 13.85
C VAL A 449 0.61 -1.92 13.02
N ALA A 450 1.94 -1.93 13.20
CA ALA A 450 2.84 -1.09 12.41
C ALA A 450 3.00 -1.49 10.92
N GLN A 451 2.51 -2.66 10.53
CA GLN A 451 2.68 -3.25 9.19
C GLN A 451 1.35 -3.39 8.44
N MET A 452 0.27 -3.77 9.13
CA MET A 452 -1.02 -3.99 8.51
C MET A 452 -1.69 -2.65 8.16
N PRO A 453 -2.04 -2.37 6.90
CA PRO A 453 -2.53 -1.06 6.51
C PRO A 453 -4.02 -0.86 6.82
N LEU A 454 -4.81 -1.94 6.90
CA LEU A 454 -6.26 -1.89 7.10
C LEU A 454 -6.66 -1.65 8.56
N VAL A 455 -7.78 -0.95 8.75
CA VAL A 455 -8.56 -0.92 9.99
C VAL A 455 -10.05 -1.02 9.61
N GLU A 456 -10.76 -1.99 10.18
CA GLU A 456 -12.21 -2.10 9.99
C GLU A 456 -12.93 -1.17 10.98
N ILE A 457 -13.81 -0.31 10.46
CA ILE A 457 -14.72 0.52 11.25
C ILE A 457 -16.06 -0.20 11.26
N ILE A 458 -16.38 -0.80 12.39
CA ILE A 458 -17.50 -1.72 12.50
C ILE A 458 -18.73 -0.95 12.95
N HIS A 459 -19.79 -1.05 12.16
CA HIS A 459 -21.04 -0.36 12.35
C HIS A 459 -22.04 -1.21 13.14
N HIS A 460 -22.84 -0.53 13.95
CA HIS A 460 -24.10 -1.04 14.48
C HIS A 460 -25.22 -0.04 14.17
N ASP A 461 -26.45 -0.46 14.43
CA ASP A 461 -27.71 0.25 14.15
C ASP A 461 -27.91 1.60 14.86
N GLY A 462 -27.13 1.88 15.91
CA GLY A 462 -27.22 3.08 16.74
C GLY A 462 -26.05 4.05 16.60
N MET A 463 -25.07 3.73 15.74
CA MET A 463 -23.85 4.51 15.56
C MET A 463 -24.12 5.76 14.70
N ALA A 464 -23.63 6.92 15.13
CA ALA A 464 -23.82 8.16 14.38
C ALA A 464 -22.87 8.24 13.16
N PRO A 465 -23.32 8.80 12.02
CA PRO A 465 -22.44 9.02 10.86
C PRO A 465 -21.20 9.87 11.15
N GLU A 466 -21.28 10.80 12.11
CA GLU A 466 -20.13 11.56 12.60
C GLU A 466 -19.04 10.66 13.17
N THR A 467 -19.41 9.62 13.92
CA THR A 467 -18.46 8.68 14.53
C THR A 467 -17.68 7.96 13.44
N GLU A 468 -18.34 7.48 12.38
CA GLU A 468 -17.67 6.86 11.23
C GLU A 468 -16.66 7.83 10.60
N ARG A 469 -17.09 9.07 10.31
CA ARG A 469 -16.24 10.10 9.70
C ARG A 469 -15.01 10.42 10.56
N ARG A 470 -15.17 10.62 11.87
CA ARG A 470 -14.07 10.92 12.79
C ARG A 470 -13.08 9.76 12.85
N LEU A 471 -13.57 8.53 12.94
CA LEU A 471 -12.73 7.32 12.96
C LEU A 471 -12.01 7.10 11.63
N ALA A 472 -12.68 7.30 10.49
CA ALA A 472 -12.06 7.21 9.16
C ALA A 472 -10.95 8.25 8.99
N SER A 473 -11.20 9.48 9.44
CA SER A 473 -10.21 10.57 9.42
C SER A 473 -9.03 10.30 10.36
N PHE A 474 -9.28 9.71 11.53
CA PHE A 474 -8.25 9.26 12.46
C PHE A 474 -7.38 8.14 11.87
N CYS A 475 -8.00 7.11 11.26
CA CYS A 475 -7.30 6.04 10.55
C CYS A 475 -6.38 6.60 9.46
N LYS A 476 -6.87 7.56 8.66
CA LYS A 476 -6.05 8.24 7.65
C LYS A 476 -4.85 8.97 8.25
N ALA A 477 -5.04 9.69 9.37
CA ALA A 477 -3.94 10.35 10.08
C ALA A 477 -2.90 9.35 10.63
N LEU A 478 -3.32 8.15 11.03
CA LEU A 478 -2.42 7.04 11.38
C LEU A 478 -1.71 6.43 10.15
N GLY A 479 -2.08 6.81 8.93
CA GLY A 479 -1.64 6.19 7.69
C GLY A 479 -2.21 4.78 7.51
N LYS A 480 -3.45 4.58 7.96
CA LYS A 480 -4.26 3.37 7.80
C LYS A 480 -5.38 3.59 6.79
N PHE A 481 -5.90 2.50 6.26
CA PHE A 481 -7.03 2.47 5.36
C PHE A 481 -8.28 2.08 6.15
N PRO A 482 -9.22 3.01 6.37
CA PRO A 482 -10.49 2.68 6.99
C PRO A 482 -11.38 1.91 6.01
N VAL A 483 -11.99 0.82 6.45
CA VAL A 483 -13.08 0.13 5.73
C VAL A 483 -14.29 0.07 6.65
N PRO A 484 -15.39 0.76 6.31
CA PRO A 484 -16.67 0.58 6.98
C PRO A 484 -17.20 -0.83 6.74
N VAL A 485 -17.58 -1.53 7.82
CA VAL A 485 -18.10 -2.91 7.77
C VAL A 485 -19.30 -3.06 8.72
N ALA A 486 -20.23 -3.93 8.40
CA ALA A 486 -21.32 -4.29 9.31
C ALA A 486 -20.82 -5.12 10.50
N GLY A 487 -21.47 -4.96 11.66
CA GLY A 487 -21.18 -5.69 12.90
C GLY A 487 -21.60 -7.16 12.95
N THR A 488 -21.50 -7.87 11.83
CA THR A 488 -21.75 -9.33 11.77
C THR A 488 -20.62 -10.12 12.42
N PRO A 489 -20.83 -11.37 12.88
CA PRO A 489 -19.76 -12.22 13.41
C PRO A 489 -18.55 -12.27 12.45
N GLY A 490 -17.35 -11.95 12.98
CA GLY A 490 -16.08 -11.88 12.24
C GLY A 490 -15.98 -10.78 11.16
N PHE A 491 -16.95 -9.87 11.10
CA PHE A 491 -16.95 -8.69 10.23
C PHE A 491 -16.75 -9.04 8.76
N LEU A 492 -15.80 -8.40 8.06
CA LEU A 492 -15.45 -8.76 6.69
C LEU A 492 -14.23 -9.69 6.67
N VAL A 493 -13.09 -9.25 7.22
CA VAL A 493 -11.81 -9.92 6.99
C VAL A 493 -11.77 -11.31 7.64
N ASN A 494 -12.16 -11.43 8.90
CA ASN A 494 -12.12 -12.73 9.58
C ASN A 494 -13.19 -13.67 9.03
N ARG A 495 -14.38 -13.16 8.73
CA ARG A 495 -15.47 -13.91 8.09
C ARG A 495 -15.04 -14.54 6.76
N VAL A 496 -14.40 -13.76 5.87
CA VAL A 496 -13.91 -14.24 4.57
C VAL A 496 -12.69 -15.17 4.70
N LEU A 497 -11.79 -14.89 5.66
CA LEU A 497 -10.56 -15.68 5.83
C LEU A 497 -10.81 -17.03 6.50
N PHE A 498 -11.82 -17.13 7.37
CA PHE A 498 -12.06 -18.32 8.17
C PHE A 498 -12.31 -19.59 7.34
N PRO A 499 -13.20 -19.61 6.33
CA PRO A 499 -13.41 -20.79 5.48
C PRO A 499 -12.14 -21.27 4.76
N TYR A 500 -11.27 -20.34 4.35
CA TYR A 500 -9.97 -20.65 3.73
C TYR A 500 -9.03 -21.35 4.71
N MET A 501 -8.92 -20.84 5.94
CA MET A 501 -8.07 -21.44 6.97
C MET A 501 -8.65 -22.77 7.46
N LEU A 502 -9.98 -22.85 7.59
CA LEU A 502 -10.67 -24.07 7.98
C LEU A 502 -10.45 -25.18 6.96
N GLU A 503 -10.61 -24.89 5.67
CA GLU A 503 -10.42 -25.91 4.63
C GLU A 503 -8.96 -26.34 4.51
N ALA A 504 -7.99 -25.45 4.74
CA ALA A 504 -6.58 -25.84 4.84
C ALA A 504 -6.34 -26.83 5.99
N ALA A 505 -6.95 -26.60 7.14
CA ALA A 505 -6.84 -27.51 8.27
C ALA A 505 -7.57 -28.84 8.04
N THR A 506 -8.74 -28.81 7.40
CA THR A 506 -9.47 -30.02 6.97
C THR A 506 -8.63 -30.84 5.99
N ALA A 507 -8.07 -30.20 4.96
CA ALA A 507 -7.16 -30.83 4.01
C ALA A 507 -5.92 -31.44 4.69
N TYR A 508 -5.37 -30.76 5.70
CA TYR A 508 -4.27 -31.29 6.49
C TYR A 508 -4.68 -32.52 7.32
N ALA A 509 -5.86 -32.48 7.95
CA ALA A 509 -6.42 -33.60 8.70
C ALA A 509 -6.75 -34.82 7.81
N GLU A 510 -7.10 -34.59 6.55
CA GLU A 510 -7.28 -35.63 5.53
C GLU A 510 -5.94 -36.22 5.01
N GLY A 511 -4.80 -35.72 5.50
CA GLY A 511 -3.47 -36.25 5.19
C GLY A 511 -2.71 -35.52 4.08
N ILE A 512 -3.20 -34.38 3.58
CA ILE A 512 -2.42 -33.56 2.64
C ILE A 512 -1.27 -32.89 3.41
N PRO A 513 0.00 -33.10 3.02
CA PRO A 513 1.13 -32.51 3.73
C PRO A 513 1.03 -30.98 3.74
N GLY A 514 1.16 -30.37 4.93
CA GLY A 514 1.07 -28.91 5.09
C GLY A 514 1.95 -28.11 4.10
N PRO A 515 3.21 -28.51 3.81
CA PRO A 515 4.04 -27.80 2.83
C PRO A 515 3.46 -27.78 1.41
N VAL A 516 2.66 -28.78 1.03
CA VAL A 516 1.94 -28.83 -0.24
C VAL A 516 0.79 -27.83 -0.25
N ILE A 517 0.03 -27.76 0.86
CA ILE A 517 -1.07 -26.80 1.04
C ILE A 517 -0.52 -25.36 0.98
N ASP A 518 0.54 -25.07 1.75
CA ASP A 518 1.22 -23.79 1.77
C ASP A 518 1.76 -23.38 0.40
N LYS A 519 2.44 -24.31 -0.28
CA LYS A 519 2.98 -24.05 -1.62
C LYS A 519 1.88 -23.78 -2.64
N THR A 520 0.71 -24.41 -2.49
CA THR A 520 -0.46 -24.16 -3.35
C THR A 520 -0.96 -22.73 -3.18
N ALA A 521 -1.19 -22.28 -1.95
CA ALA A 521 -1.60 -20.91 -1.66
C ALA A 521 -0.58 -19.85 -2.13
N VAL A 522 0.71 -20.07 -1.85
CA VAL A 522 1.80 -19.16 -2.29
C VAL A 522 1.98 -19.20 -3.80
N LYS A 523 1.67 -20.31 -4.48
CA LYS A 523 1.62 -20.40 -5.95
C LYS A 523 0.42 -19.63 -6.50
N PHE A 524 -0.74 -19.69 -5.86
CA PHE A 524 -1.90 -18.90 -6.24
C PHE A 524 -1.63 -17.39 -6.15
N GLY A 525 -0.88 -16.97 -5.13
CA GLY A 525 -0.44 -15.59 -4.93
C GLY A 525 -0.58 -15.05 -3.51
N MET A 526 -0.99 -15.88 -2.54
CA MET A 526 -1.10 -15.49 -1.13
C MET A 526 0.28 -15.19 -0.54
N PRO A 527 0.40 -14.25 0.42
CA PRO A 527 1.67 -13.84 1.00
C PRO A 527 2.30 -14.92 1.89
N MET A 528 1.47 -15.78 2.48
CA MET A 528 1.84 -16.87 3.37
C MET A 528 0.94 -18.08 3.08
N GLY A 529 1.46 -19.28 3.33
CA GLY A 529 0.65 -20.49 3.27
C GLY A 529 -0.31 -20.59 4.47
N PRO A 530 -1.49 -21.20 4.33
CA PRO A 530 -2.51 -21.18 5.37
C PRO A 530 -2.14 -21.98 6.62
N ILE A 531 -1.31 -23.03 6.50
CA ILE A 531 -0.85 -23.79 7.67
C ILE A 531 0.16 -22.98 8.46
N GLU A 532 1.10 -22.33 7.77
CA GLU A 532 2.03 -21.39 8.41
C GLU A 532 1.30 -20.18 9.01
N LEU A 533 0.23 -19.71 8.36
CA LEU A 533 -0.62 -18.62 8.86
C LEU A 533 -1.37 -19.01 10.13
N LEU A 534 -2.00 -20.20 10.18
CA LEU A 534 -2.65 -20.76 11.36
C LEU A 534 -1.70 -20.75 12.58
N ASP A 535 -0.49 -21.25 12.39
CA ASP A 535 0.54 -21.26 13.44
C ASP A 535 1.03 -19.86 13.82
N THR A 536 1.08 -18.93 12.86
CA THR A 536 1.54 -17.55 13.10
C THR A 536 0.51 -16.74 13.89
N VAL A 537 -0.77 -16.87 13.55
CA VAL A 537 -1.89 -16.28 14.30
C VAL A 537 -1.98 -16.91 15.68
N GLY A 538 -1.81 -18.23 15.74
CA GLY A 538 -1.88 -19.05 16.94
C GLY A 538 -3.14 -19.90 16.96
N LEU A 539 -2.97 -21.17 17.29
CA LEU A 539 -4.06 -22.16 17.23
C LEU A 539 -5.17 -21.89 18.25
N ASP A 540 -4.83 -21.28 19.39
CA ASP A 540 -5.80 -20.87 20.41
C ASP A 540 -6.67 -19.69 19.95
N VAL A 541 -6.10 -18.73 19.24
CA VAL A 541 -6.84 -17.62 18.63
C VAL A 541 -7.75 -18.14 17.52
N ALA A 542 -7.21 -19.00 16.65
CA ALA A 542 -8.00 -19.64 15.59
C ALA A 542 -9.18 -20.46 16.15
N ALA A 543 -8.96 -21.20 17.24
CA ALA A 543 -10.01 -21.94 17.93
C ALA A 543 -11.07 -21.00 18.55
N GLY A 544 -10.65 -19.88 19.15
CA GLY A 544 -11.56 -18.86 19.67
C GLY A 544 -12.46 -18.26 18.59
N VAL A 545 -11.86 -17.80 17.49
CA VAL A 545 -12.61 -17.29 16.32
C VAL A 545 -13.53 -18.36 15.73
N GLY A 546 -13.05 -19.61 15.68
CA GLY A 546 -13.84 -20.73 15.17
C GLY A 546 -15.11 -21.01 15.99
N LYS A 547 -15.10 -20.81 17.31
CA LYS A 547 -16.28 -20.99 18.15
C LYS A 547 -17.43 -20.04 17.78
N GLU A 548 -17.10 -18.83 17.34
CA GLU A 548 -18.09 -17.84 16.90
C GLU A 548 -18.49 -18.04 15.43
N LEU A 549 -17.51 -18.20 14.54
CA LEU A 549 -17.75 -18.23 13.09
C LEU A 549 -18.27 -19.57 12.57
N ALA A 550 -17.84 -20.70 13.14
CA ALA A 550 -18.23 -22.00 12.62
C ALA A 550 -19.75 -22.24 12.75
N PRO A 551 -20.40 -21.97 13.91
CA PRO A 551 -21.85 -22.07 14.02
C PRO A 551 -22.57 -21.09 13.11
N PHE A 552 -22.12 -19.82 13.06
CA PHE A 552 -22.71 -18.78 12.23
C PHE A 552 -22.69 -19.14 10.73
N LEU A 553 -21.60 -19.74 10.26
CA LEU A 553 -21.42 -20.10 8.85
C LEU A 553 -21.91 -21.52 8.52
N GLY A 554 -22.42 -22.28 9.49
CA GLY A 554 -22.82 -23.68 9.30
C GLY A 554 -21.64 -24.61 8.98
N LEU A 555 -20.44 -24.30 9.49
CA LEU A 555 -19.21 -25.04 9.23
C LEU A 555 -18.82 -25.89 10.45
N GLN A 556 -18.09 -26.98 10.21
CA GLN A 556 -17.59 -27.87 11.26
C GLN A 556 -16.08 -27.71 11.41
N ILE A 557 -15.62 -27.53 12.66
CA ILE A 557 -14.20 -27.49 12.99
C ILE A 557 -13.67 -28.93 13.06
N PRO A 558 -12.62 -29.29 12.28
CA PRO A 558 -11.98 -30.59 12.38
C PRO A 558 -11.54 -30.89 13.82
N ALA A 559 -11.70 -32.13 14.28
CA ALA A 559 -11.34 -32.53 15.65
C ALA A 559 -9.89 -32.15 16.03
N ALA A 560 -8.97 -32.22 15.06
CA ALA A 560 -7.57 -31.83 15.23
C ALA A 560 -7.34 -30.36 15.63
N LEU A 561 -8.31 -29.48 15.41
CA LEU A 561 -8.26 -28.07 15.80
C LEU A 561 -9.15 -27.72 17.00
N GLN A 562 -9.98 -28.65 17.48
CA GLN A 562 -10.89 -28.39 18.60
C GLN A 562 -10.14 -28.32 19.94
N THR A 563 -9.06 -29.09 20.08
CA THR A 563 -8.20 -29.10 21.27
C THR A 563 -6.79 -28.66 20.92
N VAL A 564 -6.40 -27.50 21.44
CA VAL A 564 -5.03 -26.99 21.33
C VAL A 564 -4.20 -27.55 22.48
N GLU A 565 -3.19 -28.36 22.17
CA GLU A 565 -2.27 -28.88 23.18
C GLU A 565 -1.51 -27.75 23.88
N GLN A 566 -1.38 -27.84 25.21
CA GLN A 566 -0.67 -26.84 26.00
C GLN A 566 0.81 -26.77 25.55
N GLY A 567 1.31 -25.55 25.32
CA GLY A 567 2.67 -25.32 24.83
C GLY A 567 2.87 -25.61 23.34
N LYS A 568 1.81 -25.89 22.58
CA LYS A 568 1.85 -26.04 21.12
C LYS A 568 0.90 -25.08 20.40
N ARG A 569 0.85 -23.81 20.83
CA ARG A 569 -0.08 -22.83 20.25
C ARG A 569 0.42 -22.21 18.93
N GLY A 570 1.50 -22.70 18.34
CA GLY A 570 2.10 -22.17 17.11
C GLY A 570 3.40 -21.41 17.37
N LYS A 571 3.67 -20.38 16.55
CA LYS A 571 4.92 -19.62 16.53
C LYS A 571 5.31 -19.06 17.91
N LYS A 572 4.34 -18.63 18.70
CA LYS A 572 4.54 -18.01 20.01
C LYS A 572 5.08 -18.96 21.08
N ASP A 573 4.85 -20.26 20.93
CA ASP A 573 5.39 -21.30 21.83
C ASP A 573 6.60 -22.01 21.21
N GLY A 574 7.03 -21.61 20.00
CA GLY A 574 8.07 -22.32 19.25
C GLY A 574 7.58 -23.62 18.58
N GLN A 575 6.31 -24.00 18.77
CA GLN A 575 5.74 -25.22 18.21
C GLN A 575 4.21 -25.10 18.05
N GLY A 576 3.70 -25.61 16.93
CA GLY A 576 2.27 -25.83 16.64
C GLY A 576 2.12 -26.98 15.65
N ILE A 577 1.48 -26.73 14.50
CA ILE A 577 1.48 -27.66 13.36
C ILE A 577 2.91 -27.80 12.80
N TYR A 578 3.67 -26.71 12.78
CA TYR A 578 5.10 -26.71 12.49
C TYR A 578 5.94 -26.50 13.74
N LYS A 579 7.20 -26.93 13.67
CA LYS A 579 8.23 -26.49 14.61
C LYS A 579 8.76 -25.12 14.16
N TRP A 580 9.04 -24.24 15.10
CA TRP A 580 9.53 -22.90 14.82
C TRP A 580 10.92 -22.70 15.42
N ASP A 581 11.89 -22.35 14.58
CA ASP A 581 13.25 -22.01 15.01
C ASP A 581 13.59 -20.60 14.53
N ASN A 582 14.02 -19.75 15.45
CA ASN A 582 14.35 -18.34 15.20
C ASN A 582 13.25 -17.60 14.41
N GLY A 583 11.98 -17.90 14.71
CA GLY A 583 10.81 -17.29 14.08
C GLY A 583 10.52 -17.77 12.65
N ARG A 584 11.16 -18.85 12.18
CA ARG A 584 10.90 -19.50 10.89
C ARG A 584 10.28 -20.88 11.09
N ALA A 585 9.26 -21.20 10.29
CA ALA A 585 8.65 -22.52 10.28
C ALA A 585 9.58 -23.56 9.64
N GLN A 586 9.82 -24.65 10.36
CA GLN A 586 10.53 -25.83 9.87
C GLN A 586 9.53 -26.75 9.18
N LYS A 587 9.51 -26.68 7.85
CA LYS A 587 8.56 -27.43 7.01
C LYS A 587 9.11 -28.84 6.73
N PRO A 588 8.37 -29.91 7.03
CA PRO A 588 8.83 -31.28 6.78
C PRO A 588 9.01 -31.54 5.28
N ASP A 589 9.93 -32.46 4.95
CA ASP A 589 10.11 -32.90 3.57
C ASP A 589 8.87 -33.66 3.08
N VAL A 590 8.49 -33.39 1.83
CA VAL A 590 7.40 -34.09 1.15
C VAL A 590 8.00 -35.22 0.33
N PRO A 591 7.48 -36.47 0.41
CA PRO A 591 7.99 -37.57 -0.40
C PRO A 591 7.99 -37.22 -1.90
N ALA A 592 9.07 -37.55 -2.61
CA ALA A 592 9.25 -37.17 -4.02
C ALA A 592 8.18 -37.76 -4.95
N ASN A 593 7.57 -38.89 -4.57
CA ASN A 593 6.48 -39.57 -5.28
C ASN A 593 5.08 -39.11 -4.84
N TYR A 594 4.96 -38.18 -3.90
CA TYR A 594 3.66 -37.68 -3.45
C TYR A 594 2.94 -36.95 -4.59
N GLN A 595 1.74 -37.42 -4.92
CA GLN A 595 0.86 -36.76 -5.88
C GLN A 595 -0.16 -35.93 -5.11
N ALA A 596 -0.06 -34.61 -5.29
CA ALA A 596 -0.99 -33.69 -4.67
C ALA A 596 -2.35 -33.74 -5.38
N PRO A 597 -3.49 -33.73 -4.66
CA PRO A 597 -4.82 -33.74 -5.27
C PRO A 597 -5.00 -32.59 -6.26
N ASP A 598 -5.60 -32.85 -7.42
CA ASP A 598 -5.72 -31.86 -8.49
C ASP A 598 -6.65 -30.69 -8.15
N ASP A 599 -7.62 -30.92 -7.28
CA ASP A 599 -8.59 -29.94 -6.81
C ASP A 599 -8.09 -29.08 -5.64
N ARG A 600 -6.86 -29.28 -5.16
CA ARG A 600 -6.31 -28.60 -3.98
C ARG A 600 -6.33 -27.07 -4.05
N GLU A 601 -6.14 -26.48 -5.23
CA GLU A 601 -6.19 -25.02 -5.38
C GLU A 601 -7.63 -24.52 -5.23
N ASP A 602 -8.59 -25.18 -5.89
CA ASP A 602 -10.01 -24.84 -5.80
C ASP A 602 -10.54 -25.09 -4.37
N ARG A 603 -10.13 -26.19 -3.72
CA ARG A 603 -10.45 -26.46 -2.30
C ARG A 603 -10.03 -25.29 -1.42
N LEU A 604 -8.84 -24.74 -1.60
CA LEU A 604 -8.40 -23.62 -0.78
C LEU A 604 -9.11 -22.31 -1.14
N ILE A 605 -9.16 -21.96 -2.43
CA ILE A 605 -9.54 -20.62 -2.86
C ILE A 605 -11.08 -20.44 -2.92
N LEU A 606 -11.83 -21.46 -3.35
CA LEU A 606 -13.27 -21.29 -3.56
C LEU A 606 -14.06 -21.03 -2.27
N PRO A 607 -13.76 -21.59 -1.09
CA PRO A 607 -14.42 -21.21 0.16
C PRO A 607 -14.28 -19.72 0.48
N LEU A 608 -13.10 -19.13 0.24
CA LEU A 608 -12.86 -17.70 0.42
C LEU A 608 -13.75 -16.88 -0.52
N LEU A 609 -13.78 -17.25 -1.80
CA LEU A 609 -14.59 -16.54 -2.81
C LEU A 609 -16.09 -16.70 -2.52
N ASN A 610 -16.51 -17.88 -2.12
CA ASN A 610 -17.90 -18.18 -1.78
C ASN A 610 -18.38 -17.33 -0.61
N GLU A 611 -17.53 -17.16 0.42
CA GLU A 611 -17.86 -16.29 1.56
C GLU A 611 -17.75 -14.81 1.22
N ALA A 612 -16.83 -14.40 0.33
CA ALA A 612 -16.79 -13.03 -0.19
C ALA A 612 -18.10 -12.67 -0.92
N VAL A 613 -18.66 -13.58 -1.73
CA VAL A 613 -19.96 -13.38 -2.37
C VAL A 613 -21.08 -13.24 -1.33
N ALA A 614 -21.10 -14.10 -0.32
CA ALA A 614 -22.08 -14.02 0.78
C ALA A 614 -21.97 -12.71 1.57
N CYS A 615 -20.75 -12.25 1.90
CA CYS A 615 -20.54 -10.98 2.59
C CYS A 615 -21.07 -9.79 1.79
N LEU A 616 -20.93 -9.81 0.46
CA LEU A 616 -21.49 -8.77 -0.40
C LEU A 616 -23.02 -8.83 -0.43
N HIS A 617 -23.58 -10.04 -0.53
CA HIS A 617 -25.03 -10.26 -0.53
C HIS A 617 -25.69 -9.78 0.78
N ASP A 618 -25.06 -10.08 1.91
CA ASP A 618 -25.55 -9.71 3.24
C ASP A 618 -25.34 -8.22 3.57
N GLY A 619 -24.69 -7.45 2.69
CA GLY A 619 -24.40 -6.04 2.92
C GLY A 619 -23.36 -5.80 4.02
N VAL A 620 -22.41 -6.73 4.23
CA VAL A 620 -21.30 -6.53 5.18
C VAL A 620 -20.47 -5.30 4.82
N VAL A 621 -20.38 -5.00 3.52
CA VAL A 621 -19.83 -3.76 2.97
C VAL A 621 -20.77 -3.21 1.92
N SER A 622 -20.69 -1.91 1.63
CA SER A 622 -21.64 -1.25 0.71
C SER A 622 -21.52 -1.67 -0.74
N ASP A 623 -20.36 -2.19 -1.18
CA ASP A 623 -20.12 -2.57 -2.57
C ASP A 623 -18.90 -3.50 -2.74
N ALA A 624 -18.79 -4.06 -3.96
CA ALA A 624 -17.75 -5.00 -4.35
C ALA A 624 -16.32 -4.43 -4.28
N ASP A 625 -16.14 -3.13 -4.52
CA ASP A 625 -14.83 -2.48 -4.50
C ASP A 625 -14.31 -2.35 -3.07
N LEU A 626 -15.17 -1.99 -2.11
CA LEU A 626 -14.80 -2.03 -0.69
C LEU A 626 -14.53 -3.45 -0.21
N LEU A 627 -15.29 -4.43 -0.71
CA LEU A 627 -15.02 -5.84 -0.41
C LEU A 627 -13.63 -6.25 -0.87
N ASP A 628 -13.32 -6.01 -2.15
CA ASP A 628 -12.03 -6.33 -2.72
C ASP A 628 -10.89 -5.64 -1.94
N ALA A 629 -11.05 -4.35 -1.66
CA ALA A 629 -10.07 -3.57 -0.93
C ALA A 629 -9.84 -4.12 0.50
N GLY A 630 -10.91 -4.38 1.26
CA GLY A 630 -10.83 -4.92 2.61
C GLY A 630 -10.14 -6.29 2.62
N VAL A 631 -10.50 -7.18 1.71
CA VAL A 631 -9.91 -8.52 1.64
C VAL A 631 -8.44 -8.46 1.19
N ILE A 632 -8.07 -7.62 0.22
CA ILE A 632 -6.67 -7.44 -0.20
C ILE A 632 -5.80 -6.91 0.94
N PHE A 633 -6.23 -5.83 1.60
CA PHE A 633 -5.42 -5.14 2.60
C PHE A 633 -5.48 -5.76 4.00
N GLY A 634 -6.51 -6.57 4.28
CA GLY A 634 -6.68 -7.31 5.53
C GLY A 634 -6.08 -8.70 5.48
N THR A 635 -6.47 -9.52 4.48
CA THR A 635 -6.01 -10.92 4.37
C THR A 635 -4.72 -11.08 3.55
N GLY A 636 -4.40 -10.10 2.70
CA GLY A 636 -3.32 -10.23 1.73
C GLY A 636 -3.72 -10.96 0.45
N PHE A 637 -5.00 -10.99 0.07
CA PHE A 637 -5.41 -11.59 -1.20
C PHE A 637 -4.59 -11.05 -2.38
N ALA A 638 -4.18 -11.95 -3.27
CA ALA A 638 -3.18 -11.71 -4.31
C ALA A 638 -3.42 -10.40 -5.11
N PRO A 639 -2.61 -9.34 -4.91
CA PRO A 639 -2.87 -8.03 -5.50
C PRO A 639 -2.95 -8.01 -7.03
N PHE A 640 -2.09 -8.78 -7.71
CA PHE A 640 -2.11 -8.89 -9.18
C PHE A 640 -3.40 -9.53 -9.75
N ARG A 641 -4.27 -10.08 -8.89
CA ARG A 641 -5.61 -10.60 -9.25
C ARG A 641 -6.75 -9.61 -8.98
N GLY A 642 -6.47 -8.48 -8.31
CA GLY A 642 -7.38 -7.35 -8.17
C GLY A 642 -8.48 -7.49 -7.10
N GLY A 643 -8.50 -8.59 -6.35
CA GLY A 643 -9.48 -8.87 -5.28
C GLY A 643 -10.35 -10.10 -5.57
N PRO A 644 -11.06 -10.65 -4.57
CA PRO A 644 -11.95 -11.80 -4.75
C PRO A 644 -13.03 -11.58 -5.82
N ILE A 645 -13.75 -10.46 -5.82
CA ILE A 645 -14.83 -10.19 -6.78
C ILE A 645 -14.26 -9.93 -8.17
N GLN A 646 -13.18 -9.15 -8.28
CA GLN A 646 -12.46 -8.98 -9.54
C GLN A 646 -11.94 -10.31 -10.11
N TYR A 647 -11.45 -11.21 -9.26
CA TYR A 647 -11.01 -12.54 -9.68
C TYR A 647 -12.17 -13.42 -10.16
N ILE A 648 -13.34 -13.33 -9.50
CA ILE A 648 -14.59 -13.97 -9.95
C ILE A 648 -14.97 -13.48 -11.35
N ARG A 649 -14.99 -12.16 -11.57
CA ARG A 649 -15.29 -11.55 -12.89
C ARG A 649 -14.33 -12.03 -13.97
N ALA A 650 -13.03 -12.05 -13.66
CA ALA A 650 -12.00 -12.47 -14.60
C ALA A 650 -12.06 -13.97 -14.96
N THR A 651 -12.52 -14.81 -14.03
CA THR A 651 -12.63 -16.26 -14.24
C THR A 651 -13.99 -16.65 -14.83
N GLY A 652 -15.04 -15.89 -14.52
CA GLY A 652 -16.42 -16.18 -14.84
C GLY A 652 -17.17 -16.76 -13.64
N ALA A 653 -18.20 -16.06 -13.17
CA ALA A 653 -18.98 -16.46 -12.00
C ALA A 653 -19.61 -17.85 -12.17
N ASP A 654 -20.24 -18.13 -13.31
CA ASP A 654 -20.88 -19.42 -13.59
C ASP A 654 -19.86 -20.59 -13.61
N VAL A 655 -18.65 -20.34 -14.12
CA VAL A 655 -17.56 -21.34 -14.11
C VAL A 655 -17.17 -21.70 -12.68
N LEU A 656 -17.08 -20.71 -11.79
CA LEU A 656 -16.73 -20.94 -10.39
C LEU A 656 -17.86 -21.62 -9.61
N VAL A 657 -19.12 -21.31 -9.91
CA VAL A 657 -20.29 -22.01 -9.34
C VAL A 657 -20.27 -23.49 -9.72
N GLU A 658 -19.97 -23.84 -10.97
CA GLU A 658 -19.88 -25.25 -11.37
C GLU A 658 -18.73 -25.97 -10.65
N ARG A 659 -17.58 -25.30 -10.45
CA ARG A 659 -16.48 -25.87 -9.64
C ARG A 659 -16.87 -26.06 -8.18
N LEU A 660 -17.60 -25.11 -7.59
CA LEU A 660 -18.15 -25.24 -6.23
C LEU A 660 -19.08 -26.45 -6.13
N LYS A 661 -19.98 -26.66 -7.10
CA LYS A 661 -20.86 -27.84 -7.14
C LYS A 661 -20.07 -29.15 -7.26
N VAL A 662 -19.01 -29.18 -8.06
CA VAL A 662 -18.12 -30.36 -8.15
C VAL A 662 -17.43 -30.63 -6.80
N LEU A 663 -16.94 -29.60 -6.12
CA LEU A 663 -16.37 -29.76 -4.78
C LEU A 663 -17.42 -30.17 -3.75
N GLN A 664 -18.65 -29.63 -3.84
CA GLN A 664 -19.76 -30.00 -2.97
C GLN A 664 -20.07 -31.51 -3.09
N GLN A 665 -20.13 -32.04 -4.31
CA GLN A 665 -20.36 -33.47 -4.54
C GLN A 665 -19.25 -34.36 -3.96
N ARG A 666 -17.99 -33.89 -4.00
CA ARG A 666 -16.82 -34.67 -3.57
C ARG A 666 -16.54 -34.58 -2.07
N HIS A 667 -16.71 -33.39 -1.51
CA HIS A 667 -16.24 -33.05 -0.17
C HIS A 667 -17.38 -32.64 0.77
N GLY A 668 -18.59 -32.38 0.28
CA GLY A 668 -19.78 -32.08 1.07
C GLY A 668 -20.19 -30.60 1.09
N ASP A 669 -21.25 -30.31 1.84
CA ASP A 669 -22.02 -29.05 1.76
C ASP A 669 -21.28 -27.78 2.15
N ARG A 670 -20.10 -27.87 2.77
CA ARG A 670 -19.25 -26.70 3.05
C ARG A 670 -18.82 -25.95 1.77
N PHE A 671 -18.89 -26.60 0.60
CA PHE A 671 -18.65 -26.00 -0.71
C PHE A 671 -19.93 -25.64 -1.48
N ALA A 672 -21.12 -25.80 -0.89
CA ALA A 672 -22.36 -25.37 -1.52
C ALA A 672 -22.28 -23.87 -1.89
N PRO A 673 -22.66 -23.47 -3.11
CA PRO A 673 -22.72 -22.06 -3.48
C PRO A 673 -23.62 -21.27 -2.50
N ARG A 674 -23.08 -20.22 -1.89
CA ARG A 674 -23.78 -19.35 -0.95
C ARG A 674 -24.70 -18.35 -1.67
N PRO A 675 -25.67 -17.72 -1.00
CA PRO A 675 -26.48 -16.66 -1.60
C PRO A 675 -25.62 -15.54 -2.22
N GLY A 676 -26.06 -14.99 -3.37
CA GLY A 676 -25.42 -13.86 -4.05
C GLY A 676 -24.69 -14.17 -5.36
N TRP A 677 -24.49 -15.45 -5.74
CA TRP A 677 -23.83 -15.80 -7.01
C TRP A 677 -24.60 -15.38 -8.27
N ASP A 678 -25.90 -15.09 -8.14
CA ASP A 678 -26.77 -14.54 -9.17
C ASP A 678 -26.65 -13.01 -9.31
N ALA A 679 -25.94 -12.33 -8.40
CA ALA A 679 -25.82 -10.89 -8.42
C ALA A 679 -25.16 -10.38 -9.73
N PRO A 680 -25.75 -9.37 -10.42
CA PRO A 680 -25.22 -8.83 -11.67
C PRO A 680 -23.79 -8.30 -11.55
N VAL A 681 -23.44 -7.75 -10.37
CA VAL A 681 -22.11 -7.20 -10.06
C VAL A 681 -20.98 -8.22 -10.26
N LEU A 682 -21.25 -9.53 -10.18
CA LEU A 682 -20.26 -10.60 -10.40
C LEU A 682 -19.97 -10.88 -11.88
N ARG A 683 -20.82 -10.37 -12.79
CA ARG A 683 -20.74 -10.56 -14.25
C ARG A 683 -20.36 -9.29 -15.01
N GLU A 684 -20.08 -8.21 -14.29
CA GLU A 684 -19.56 -6.98 -14.88
C GLU A 684 -18.20 -7.22 -15.54
N PRO A 685 -17.89 -6.53 -16.65
CA PRO A 685 -16.58 -6.60 -17.28
C PRO A 685 -15.46 -6.26 -16.30
N VAL A 686 -14.34 -6.97 -16.43
CA VAL A 686 -13.11 -6.66 -15.71
C VAL A 686 -12.64 -5.26 -16.11
N ILE A 687 -12.51 -4.36 -15.13
CA ILE A 687 -12.00 -3.00 -15.31
C ILE A 687 -10.47 -2.99 -15.39
#